data_AF-A0A7R9M3R7-F1
#
_entry.id   AF-A0A7R9M3R7-F1
#
_cell.length_a   1.000
_cell.length_b   1.000
_cell.length_c   1.000
_cell.angle_alpha   90.00
_cell.angle_beta   90.00
_cell.angle_gamma   90.00
#
_symmetry.space_group_name_H-M   'P 1'
#
loop_
_entity.id
_entity.type
_entity.pdbx_description
1 polymer ?
#
loop_
_entity_poly.entity_id
_entity_poly.type
_entity_poly.pdbx_seq_one_letter_code
_entity_poly.pdbx_strand_id
1 'polypeptide(L)'
;MNIDLLEHFGQNYPEEFDGALDCISLALTCSFNRRGTCLAVGCNDGRIVIWDFLTRGMAKIVSAHVHPVCSLSWSRDGHKLVSASTDNTVCVWDVLTSECVIRWRFFSPILRVQFNPRNDKMILICPLKHAAIVVFMPHKEVSTKTHVMVPLDDDTDLNIVASFDRRGQYIYTGNAKGKILVVKVGTTITSLTVIASFRVSNTAVKQIEFAPRKKDIFLVSTADRVIRVYETEEVLMCGKNGEPEPIQKLQDLVNKTMWKKCCFSGGPDADYICAGSARQHALYVWERNVGNLVKILHGTKGELLLDVVWHPLRPIIASISSGVVSIWAQPQVENWSAFAPDFKELDENIEYEERESEFDIEDEDRTPARVSHDNEDEDVVIDVVTPHTIHAFLSSDEEDEDQSALIYLPIAPDIDDPEMEGPTAVTPTPRTETPTKSRRSKTIDIDLKEAPKDEAHPLLSGSGKQQNRSVGGSADKSLLAKSKVQRPSGKRSANGSTDLIPSKRNTDRAFLTAVDSTDCLCLSLSVVPHMVHTIHSVMSSRGQVVAGTDGSDFGHRQKVAKHYETSVENKYRLKWCIFLHFLLTLLMLVKLSDDILDRLDIFILSLQELYIPKPRLWEWMWSSSIVLSLFAMSSFKNNNMSRIRFYAIATFLWSLCPILYALVYYFSDIYAYVASARDISSVKERWMGLSVAIIWYAFGVVALQVHIGQLFFAIKLWFAWNIKKVTKKAN
;
A
#
# COMPACT_ATOMS: atom_id res chain seq x y z
N MET A 1 12.57 9.99 -18.98
CA MET A 1 13.47 9.26 -18.07
C MET A 1 14.27 8.31 -18.94
N ASN A 2 15.58 8.52 -19.08
CA ASN A 2 16.40 7.74 -20.00
C ASN A 2 16.73 6.38 -19.37
N ILE A 3 16.00 5.36 -19.80
CA ILE A 3 16.16 3.99 -19.30
C ILE A 3 17.54 3.41 -19.65
N ASP A 4 18.13 3.88 -20.75
CA ASP A 4 19.43 3.42 -21.26
C ASP A 4 20.58 3.74 -20.28
N LEU A 5 20.44 4.79 -19.46
CA LEU A 5 21.41 5.15 -18.41
C LEU A 5 21.28 4.24 -17.17
N LEU A 6 20.15 3.54 -16.99
CA LEU A 6 19.90 2.63 -15.87
C LEU A 6 20.32 1.19 -16.19
N GLU A 7 20.41 0.81 -17.47
CA GLU A 7 20.72 -0.59 -17.88
C GLU A 7 22.15 -1.04 -17.55
N HIS A 8 23.10 -0.12 -17.35
CA HIS A 8 24.53 -0.47 -17.41
C HIS A 8 25.16 -0.94 -16.08
N PHE A 9 24.47 -0.83 -14.94
CA PHE A 9 25.12 -1.05 -13.62
C PHE A 9 24.39 -2.01 -12.66
N GLY A 10 23.35 -2.74 -13.09
CA GLY A 10 22.54 -3.58 -12.17
C GLY A 10 22.26 -5.01 -12.66
N GLN A 11 21.96 -5.91 -11.73
CA GLN A 11 21.46 -7.26 -12.04
C GLN A 11 20.00 -7.19 -12.53
N ASN A 12 19.63 -8.03 -13.49
CA ASN A 12 18.33 -7.98 -14.17
C ASN A 12 17.15 -8.59 -13.39
N TYR A 13 17.31 -8.90 -12.10
CA TYR A 13 16.25 -9.47 -11.25
C TYR A 13 16.28 -8.90 -9.82
N PRO A 14 15.13 -8.85 -9.12
CA PRO A 14 15.05 -8.36 -7.74
C PRO A 14 15.62 -9.38 -6.75
N GLU A 15 16.26 -8.88 -5.70
CA GLU A 15 16.92 -9.73 -4.69
C GLU A 15 16.33 -9.60 -3.29
N GLU A 16 15.84 -8.41 -2.94
CA GLU A 16 15.46 -8.08 -1.56
C GLU A 16 14.06 -7.44 -1.50
N PHE A 17 13.50 -7.47 -0.29
CA PHE A 17 12.28 -6.74 0.04
C PHE A 17 12.62 -5.26 0.20
N ASP A 18 12.08 -4.41 -0.66
CA ASP A 18 12.34 -2.95 -0.66
C ASP A 18 11.30 -2.20 0.19
N GLY A 19 10.05 -2.67 0.18
CA GLY A 19 9.00 -2.06 1.00
C GLY A 19 7.62 -2.66 0.76
N ALA A 20 6.63 -2.13 1.46
CA ALA A 20 5.22 -2.47 1.25
C ALA A 20 4.41 -1.20 0.96
N LEU A 21 3.38 -1.34 0.12
CA LEU A 21 2.39 -0.31 -0.11
C LEU A 21 1.20 -0.57 0.82
N ASP A 22 1.01 0.33 1.79
CA ASP A 22 -0.13 0.27 2.70
C ASP A 22 -1.39 0.71 1.95
N CYS A 23 -2.17 -0.27 1.50
CA CYS A 23 -3.49 -0.02 0.95
C CYS A 23 -4.45 0.30 2.11
N ILE A 24 -5.35 1.26 1.92
CA ILE A 24 -6.40 1.62 2.89
C ILE A 24 -7.26 0.38 3.28
N SER A 25 -7.32 -0.60 2.38
CA SER A 25 -8.12 -1.82 2.49
C SER A 25 -7.33 -3.04 1.97
N LEU A 26 -7.85 -4.25 2.15
CA LEU A 26 -7.12 -5.48 1.81
C LEU A 26 -6.99 -5.65 0.30
N ALA A 27 -5.75 -5.67 -0.21
CA ALA A 27 -5.43 -5.91 -1.61
C ALA A 27 -5.68 -7.38 -2.01
N LEU A 28 -6.25 -7.61 -3.20
CA LEU A 28 -6.57 -8.94 -3.73
C LEU A 28 -5.86 -9.25 -5.05
N THR A 29 -5.79 -8.27 -5.94
CA THR A 29 -5.14 -8.38 -7.25
C THR A 29 -4.44 -7.09 -7.59
N CYS A 30 -3.38 -7.15 -8.39
CA CYS A 30 -2.72 -5.97 -8.92
C CYS A 30 -2.38 -6.10 -10.40
N SER A 31 -2.16 -4.97 -11.07
CA SER A 31 -1.75 -4.93 -12.46
C SER A 31 -1.00 -3.62 -12.75
N PHE A 32 0.18 -3.71 -13.37
CA PHE A 32 0.90 -2.55 -13.87
C PHE A 32 0.30 -2.07 -15.20
N ASN A 33 0.38 -0.76 -15.43
CA ASN A 33 0.17 -0.21 -16.77
C ASN A 33 1.34 -0.62 -17.70
N ARG A 34 1.18 -0.42 -19.02
CA ARG A 34 2.17 -0.82 -20.03
C ARG A 34 3.56 -0.23 -19.78
N ARG A 35 3.62 1.04 -19.34
CA ARG A 35 4.87 1.77 -19.06
C ARG A 35 5.43 1.50 -17.65
N GLY A 36 4.70 0.80 -16.77
CA GLY A 36 5.09 0.55 -15.38
C GLY A 36 5.01 1.75 -14.43
N THR A 37 4.54 2.92 -14.89
CA THR A 37 4.41 4.12 -14.04
C THR A 37 3.29 4.01 -13.01
N CYS A 38 2.25 3.23 -13.28
CA CYS A 38 1.08 3.10 -12.39
C CYS A 38 0.80 1.63 -12.07
N LEU A 39 0.47 1.37 -10.80
CA LEU A 39 0.02 0.07 -10.31
C LEU A 39 -1.43 0.17 -9.84
N ALA A 40 -2.36 -0.51 -10.52
CA ALA A 40 -3.73 -0.64 -10.05
C ALA A 40 -3.84 -1.82 -9.10
N VAL A 41 -4.44 -1.60 -7.94
CA VAL A 41 -4.68 -2.60 -6.90
C VAL A 41 -6.18 -2.70 -6.65
N GLY A 42 -6.73 -3.91 -6.78
CA GLY A 42 -8.12 -4.20 -6.49
C GLY A 42 -8.27 -4.62 -5.03
N CYS A 43 -9.17 -3.96 -4.30
CA CYS A 43 -9.39 -4.20 -2.88
C CYS A 43 -10.63 -5.06 -2.61
N ASN A 44 -10.70 -5.62 -1.40
CA ASN A 44 -11.84 -6.41 -0.92
C ASN A 44 -13.13 -5.59 -0.69
N ASP A 45 -13.01 -4.29 -0.49
CA ASP A 45 -14.14 -3.36 -0.35
C ASP A 45 -14.73 -2.91 -1.71
N GLY A 46 -14.20 -3.44 -2.82
CA GLY A 46 -14.63 -3.08 -4.17
C GLY A 46 -14.01 -1.80 -4.72
N ARG A 47 -13.09 -1.17 -3.98
CA ARG A 47 -12.31 -0.03 -4.49
C ARG A 47 -11.15 -0.50 -5.36
N ILE A 48 -10.72 0.40 -6.23
CA ILE A 48 -9.48 0.28 -6.99
C ILE A 48 -8.57 1.42 -6.54
N VAL A 49 -7.41 1.08 -5.99
CA VAL A 49 -6.38 2.05 -5.61
C VAL A 49 -5.32 2.04 -6.70
N ILE A 50 -5.09 3.19 -7.32
CA ILE A 50 -4.04 3.39 -8.31
C ILE A 50 -2.87 4.06 -7.61
N TRP A 51 -1.73 3.38 -7.59
CA TRP A 51 -0.46 3.89 -7.07
C TRP A 51 0.38 4.44 -8.21
N ASP A 52 0.99 5.59 -7.98
CA ASP A 52 2.10 6.06 -8.81
C ASP A 52 3.40 5.49 -8.26
N PHE A 53 4.13 4.82 -9.16
CA PHE A 53 5.35 4.11 -8.83
C PHE A 53 6.50 5.05 -8.49
N LEU A 54 6.58 6.23 -9.15
CA LEU A 54 7.69 7.16 -8.99
C LEU A 54 7.61 7.90 -7.65
N THR A 55 6.43 8.41 -7.31
CA THR A 55 6.20 9.10 -6.03
C THR A 55 6.04 8.14 -4.86
N ARG A 56 5.89 6.83 -5.12
CA ARG A 56 5.47 5.82 -4.13
C ARG A 56 4.23 6.32 -3.35
N GLY A 57 3.30 6.95 -4.06
CA GLY A 57 2.10 7.57 -3.50
C GLY A 57 0.82 7.03 -4.12
N MET A 58 -0.30 7.16 -3.41
CA MET A 58 -1.62 6.88 -3.97
C MET A 58 -1.99 7.99 -4.95
N ALA A 59 -2.01 7.68 -6.24
CA ALA A 59 -2.38 8.64 -7.28
C ALA A 59 -3.89 8.83 -7.36
N LYS A 60 -4.67 7.75 -7.20
CA LYS A 60 -6.13 7.84 -7.27
C LYS A 60 -6.86 6.69 -6.58
N ILE A 61 -8.06 6.96 -6.09
CA ILE A 61 -8.97 5.95 -5.54
C ILE A 61 -10.27 5.97 -6.33
N VAL A 62 -10.64 4.84 -6.91
CA VAL A 62 -11.89 4.66 -7.66
C VAL A 62 -12.82 3.76 -6.87
N SER A 63 -13.98 4.29 -6.48
CA SER A 63 -15.06 3.49 -5.87
C SER A 63 -15.77 2.66 -6.95
N ALA A 64 -15.17 1.53 -7.32
CA ALA A 64 -15.57 0.80 -8.52
C ALA A 64 -16.82 -0.07 -8.31
N HIS A 65 -16.77 -0.93 -7.29
CA HIS A 65 -17.76 -1.97 -7.02
C HIS A 65 -18.15 -1.97 -5.54
N VAL A 66 -19.26 -2.64 -5.22
CA VAL A 66 -19.66 -2.91 -3.82
C VAL A 66 -18.99 -4.18 -3.28
N HIS A 67 -18.62 -5.07 -4.20
CA HIS A 67 -18.02 -6.36 -3.91
C HIS A 67 -16.54 -6.39 -4.29
N PRO A 68 -15.75 -7.33 -3.71
CA PRO A 68 -14.33 -7.48 -3.97
C PRO A 68 -13.97 -7.48 -5.47
N VAL A 69 -12.93 -6.71 -5.83
CA VAL A 69 -12.39 -6.71 -7.19
C VAL A 69 -11.47 -7.93 -7.37
N CYS A 70 -11.80 -8.79 -8.33
CA CYS A 70 -11.09 -10.06 -8.53
C CYS A 70 -10.07 -10.03 -9.68
N SER A 71 -10.23 -9.14 -10.66
CA SER A 71 -9.34 -9.04 -11.81
C SER A 71 -9.31 -7.63 -12.37
N LEU A 72 -8.12 -7.19 -12.79
CA LEU A 72 -7.84 -5.88 -13.36
C LEU A 72 -7.04 -6.02 -14.64
N SER A 73 -7.28 -5.15 -15.62
CA SER A 73 -6.49 -5.05 -16.84
C SER A 73 -6.48 -3.62 -17.36
N TRP A 74 -5.28 -3.12 -17.69
CA TRP A 74 -5.09 -1.82 -18.32
C TRP A 74 -5.27 -1.89 -19.83
N SER A 75 -5.79 -0.80 -20.39
CA SER A 75 -5.73 -0.49 -21.83
C SER A 75 -4.30 -0.19 -22.26
N ARG A 76 -4.06 -0.23 -23.58
CA ARG A 76 -2.72 0.01 -24.13
C ARG A 76 -2.24 1.44 -23.86
N ASP A 77 -3.15 2.40 -24.02
CA ASP A 77 -2.89 3.82 -23.77
C ASP A 77 -2.81 4.15 -22.26
N GLY A 78 -3.33 3.29 -21.39
CA GLY A 78 -3.34 3.49 -19.94
C GLY A 78 -4.44 4.43 -19.45
N HIS A 79 -5.29 4.96 -20.34
CA HIS A 79 -6.40 5.86 -19.94
C HIS A 79 -7.62 5.09 -19.45
N LYS A 80 -7.75 3.81 -19.81
CA LYS A 80 -8.86 2.95 -19.38
C LYS A 80 -8.40 1.77 -18.54
N LEU A 81 -9.22 1.42 -17.56
CA LEU A 81 -9.04 0.25 -16.71
C LEU A 81 -10.30 -0.62 -16.74
N VAL A 82 -10.15 -1.90 -17.03
CA VAL A 82 -11.22 -2.88 -16.90
C VAL A 82 -11.08 -3.58 -15.56
N SER A 83 -12.20 -3.73 -14.88
CA SER A 83 -12.29 -4.40 -13.59
C SER A 83 -13.42 -5.42 -13.60
N ALA A 84 -13.18 -6.57 -12.98
CA ALA A 84 -14.20 -7.55 -12.67
C ALA A 84 -14.37 -7.69 -11.17
N SER A 85 -15.61 -7.88 -10.75
CA SER A 85 -16.00 -8.02 -9.35
C SER A 85 -16.65 -9.37 -9.10
N THR A 86 -16.64 -9.82 -7.85
CA THR A 86 -17.33 -11.05 -7.43
C THR A 86 -18.85 -10.95 -7.50
N ASP A 87 -19.42 -9.79 -7.84
CA ASP A 87 -20.85 -9.58 -8.12
C ASP A 87 -21.27 -9.85 -9.57
N ASN A 88 -20.36 -10.47 -10.34
CA ASN A 88 -20.50 -10.81 -11.75
C ASN A 88 -20.60 -9.59 -12.67
N THR A 89 -20.17 -8.41 -12.20
CA THR A 89 -20.10 -7.21 -13.04
C THR A 89 -18.69 -6.96 -13.54
N VAL A 90 -18.62 -6.46 -14.79
CA VAL A 90 -17.39 -5.99 -15.42
C VAL A 90 -17.60 -4.54 -15.79
N CYS A 91 -16.73 -3.66 -15.27
CA CYS A 91 -16.81 -2.23 -15.50
C CYS A 91 -15.54 -1.75 -16.20
N VAL A 92 -15.71 -0.85 -17.17
CA VAL A 92 -14.61 -0.06 -17.74
C VAL A 92 -14.62 1.32 -17.10
N TRP A 93 -13.48 1.73 -16.58
CA TRP A 93 -13.24 3.00 -15.94
C TRP A 93 -12.34 3.85 -16.82
N ASP A 94 -12.62 5.14 -16.88
CA ASP A 94 -11.65 6.13 -17.31
C ASP A 94 -10.79 6.53 -16.10
N VAL A 95 -9.48 6.42 -16.23
CA VAL A 95 -8.49 6.61 -15.17
C VAL A 95 -8.40 8.09 -14.78
N LEU A 96 -8.50 9.01 -15.75
CA LEU A 96 -8.37 10.44 -15.50
C LEU A 96 -9.61 11.03 -14.83
N THR A 97 -10.80 10.60 -15.22
CA THR A 97 -12.07 11.10 -14.64
C THR A 97 -12.56 10.24 -13.47
N SER A 98 -12.10 8.99 -13.36
CA SER A 98 -12.64 7.96 -12.46
C SER A 98 -14.11 7.64 -12.68
N GLU A 99 -14.64 7.97 -13.86
CA GLU A 99 -16.02 7.65 -14.21
C GLU A 99 -16.14 6.24 -14.81
N CYS A 100 -17.26 5.58 -14.50
CA CYS A 100 -17.62 4.32 -15.13
C CYS A 100 -18.13 4.61 -16.55
N VAL A 101 -17.36 4.21 -17.56
CA VAL A 101 -17.72 4.37 -18.97
C VAL A 101 -18.85 3.40 -19.32
N ILE A 102 -18.64 2.11 -19.05
CA ILE A 102 -19.57 1.02 -19.39
C ILE A 102 -19.56 -0.01 -18.26
N ARG A 103 -20.73 -0.60 -18.01
CA ARG A 103 -20.92 -1.71 -17.07
C ARG A 103 -21.64 -2.87 -17.76
N TRP A 104 -21.06 -4.06 -17.67
CA TRP A 104 -21.68 -5.32 -18.07
C TRP A 104 -22.01 -6.16 -16.85
N ARG A 105 -23.16 -6.83 -16.88
CA ARG A 105 -23.55 -7.81 -15.86
C ARG A 105 -23.67 -9.18 -16.50
N PHE A 106 -22.96 -10.15 -15.93
CA PHE A 106 -23.00 -11.55 -16.33
C PHE A 106 -23.74 -12.38 -15.28
N PHE A 107 -24.26 -13.52 -15.70
CA PHE A 107 -24.92 -14.46 -14.78
C PHE A 107 -23.93 -15.42 -14.13
N SER A 108 -22.80 -15.71 -14.79
CA SER A 108 -21.70 -16.49 -14.22
C SER A 108 -20.63 -15.59 -13.59
N PRO A 109 -20.02 -15.99 -12.45
CA PRO A 109 -18.87 -15.30 -11.88
C PRO A 109 -17.67 -15.21 -12.82
N ILE A 110 -17.01 -14.05 -12.84
CA ILE A 110 -15.88 -13.79 -13.74
C ILE A 110 -14.56 -14.07 -13.04
N LEU A 111 -13.71 -14.88 -13.66
CA LEU A 111 -12.40 -15.25 -13.13
C LEU A 111 -11.28 -14.31 -13.58
N ARG A 112 -11.31 -13.90 -14.86
CA ARG A 112 -10.28 -13.03 -15.45
C ARG A 112 -10.86 -12.14 -16.53
N VAL A 113 -10.33 -10.93 -16.62
CA VAL A 113 -10.57 -9.97 -17.70
C VAL A 113 -9.26 -9.52 -18.31
N GLN A 114 -9.23 -9.30 -19.62
CA GLN A 114 -8.03 -8.84 -20.33
C GLN A 114 -8.42 -7.95 -21.51
N PHE A 115 -7.84 -6.76 -21.61
CA PHE A 115 -7.91 -5.96 -22.83
C PHE A 115 -7.15 -6.64 -23.98
N ASN A 116 -7.61 -6.46 -25.21
CA ASN A 116 -6.77 -6.77 -26.35
C ASN A 116 -5.56 -5.81 -26.35
N PRO A 117 -4.32 -6.33 -26.41
CA PRO A 117 -3.10 -5.50 -26.34
C PRO A 117 -3.00 -4.39 -27.39
N ARG A 118 -3.70 -4.53 -28.53
CA ARG A 118 -3.67 -3.58 -29.65
C ARG A 118 -4.98 -2.82 -29.86
N ASN A 119 -6.11 -3.36 -29.38
CA ASN A 119 -7.43 -2.80 -29.64
C ASN A 119 -8.22 -2.58 -28.35
N ASP A 120 -8.27 -1.35 -27.87
CA ASP A 120 -8.96 -1.00 -26.62
C ASP A 120 -10.49 -1.20 -26.66
N LYS A 121 -11.05 -1.53 -27.82
CA LYS A 121 -12.49 -1.84 -27.97
C LYS A 121 -12.81 -3.30 -27.70
N MET A 122 -11.82 -4.20 -27.71
CA MET A 122 -12.00 -5.63 -27.51
C MET A 122 -11.54 -6.03 -26.11
N ILE A 123 -12.39 -6.75 -25.37
CA ILE A 123 -12.11 -7.24 -24.03
C ILE A 123 -12.43 -8.73 -23.98
N LEU A 124 -11.49 -9.53 -23.51
CA LEU A 124 -11.68 -10.95 -23.23
C LEU A 124 -12.11 -11.13 -21.78
N ILE A 125 -13.15 -11.93 -21.59
CA ILE A 125 -13.76 -12.23 -20.30
C ILE A 125 -13.79 -13.75 -20.15
N CYS A 126 -13.22 -14.24 -19.06
CA CYS A 126 -13.21 -15.65 -18.71
C CYS A 126 -14.20 -15.88 -17.55
N PRO A 127 -15.44 -16.29 -17.83
CA PRO A 127 -16.38 -16.70 -16.79
C PRO A 127 -16.02 -18.06 -16.18
N LEU A 128 -16.55 -18.33 -15.00
CA LEU A 128 -16.51 -19.65 -14.37
C LEU A 128 -17.51 -20.58 -15.07
N LYS A 129 -17.12 -21.82 -15.33
CA LYS A 129 -18.01 -22.85 -15.90
C LYS A 129 -18.76 -22.40 -17.18
N HIS A 130 -18.13 -21.59 -18.01
CA HIS A 130 -18.67 -21.19 -19.30
C HIS A 130 -17.52 -20.88 -20.27
N ALA A 131 -17.78 -20.98 -21.58
CA ALA A 131 -16.84 -20.56 -22.61
C ALA A 131 -16.35 -19.12 -22.40
N ALA A 132 -15.10 -18.85 -22.77
CA ALA A 132 -14.56 -17.50 -22.80
C ALA A 132 -15.34 -16.61 -23.78
N ILE A 133 -15.52 -15.34 -23.44
CA ILE A 133 -16.34 -14.40 -24.18
C ILE A 133 -15.49 -13.20 -24.56
N VAL A 134 -15.55 -12.80 -25.82
CA VAL A 134 -15.00 -11.54 -26.29
C VAL A 134 -16.14 -10.53 -26.34
N VAL A 135 -16.00 -9.45 -25.59
CA VAL A 135 -16.96 -8.33 -25.54
C VAL A 135 -16.37 -7.12 -26.24
N PHE A 136 -17.24 -6.40 -26.93
CA PHE A 136 -16.88 -5.18 -27.64
C PHE A 136 -17.47 -3.96 -26.95
N MET A 137 -16.68 -2.88 -26.85
CA MET A 137 -17.22 -1.59 -26.42
C MET A 137 -18.30 -1.11 -27.41
N PRO A 138 -19.53 -0.82 -26.96
CA PRO A 138 -20.56 -0.26 -27.82
C PRO A 138 -20.15 1.11 -28.35
N HIS A 139 -20.06 1.26 -29.67
CA HIS A 139 -20.01 2.57 -30.30
C HIS A 139 -21.41 3.20 -30.28
N LYS A 140 -21.49 4.52 -30.15
CA LYS A 140 -22.66 5.26 -29.64
C LYS A 140 -24.04 4.99 -30.28
N GLU A 141 -24.19 4.28 -31.41
CA GLU A 141 -25.47 4.16 -32.12
C GLU A 141 -25.80 2.82 -32.82
N VAL A 142 -25.01 1.74 -32.70
CA VAL A 142 -25.32 0.49 -33.45
C VAL A 142 -25.40 -0.74 -32.56
N SER A 143 -26.61 -1.31 -32.46
CA SER A 143 -26.93 -2.59 -31.80
C SER A 143 -26.40 -3.80 -32.60
N THR A 144 -25.10 -3.88 -32.80
CA THR A 144 -24.46 -5.13 -33.24
C THR A 144 -24.20 -6.01 -32.00
N LYS A 145 -24.20 -7.34 -32.19
CA LYS A 145 -23.96 -8.32 -31.11
C LYS A 145 -22.82 -7.86 -30.20
N THR A 146 -23.13 -7.62 -28.93
CA THR A 146 -22.19 -7.06 -27.95
C THR A 146 -21.07 -8.03 -27.54
N HIS A 147 -21.28 -9.32 -27.78
CA HIS A 147 -20.40 -10.38 -27.32
C HIS A 147 -20.34 -11.54 -28.32
N VAL A 148 -19.20 -12.23 -28.32
CA VAL A 148 -18.89 -13.38 -29.17
C VAL A 148 -18.29 -14.45 -28.27
N MET A 149 -18.83 -15.67 -28.36
CA MET A 149 -18.29 -16.80 -27.61
C MET A 149 -17.11 -17.41 -28.35
N VAL A 150 -16.03 -17.68 -27.64
CA VAL A 150 -14.88 -18.39 -28.19
C VAL A 150 -15.28 -19.85 -28.40
N PRO A 151 -15.00 -20.44 -29.58
CA PRO A 151 -15.38 -21.82 -29.86
C PRO A 151 -14.73 -22.79 -28.86
N LEU A 152 -15.53 -23.77 -28.44
CA LEU A 152 -15.09 -24.88 -27.61
C LEU A 152 -14.68 -26.07 -28.48
N ASP A 153 -13.76 -26.88 -27.96
CA ASP A 153 -13.37 -28.15 -28.59
C ASP A 153 -14.23 -29.31 -28.08
N ASP A 154 -14.48 -29.34 -26.76
CA ASP A 154 -15.41 -30.26 -26.10
C ASP A 154 -16.42 -29.44 -25.27
N ASP A 155 -17.73 -29.61 -25.51
CA ASP A 155 -18.81 -28.94 -24.75
C ASP A 155 -18.87 -29.40 -23.28
N THR A 156 -18.13 -30.44 -22.91
CA THR A 156 -18.06 -30.97 -21.53
C THR A 156 -17.13 -30.16 -20.62
N ASP A 157 -16.21 -29.37 -21.19
CA ASP A 157 -15.17 -28.66 -20.43
C ASP A 157 -15.55 -27.20 -20.20
N LEU A 158 -16.25 -26.94 -19.11
CA LEU A 158 -16.76 -25.60 -18.79
C LEU A 158 -15.72 -24.71 -18.08
N ASN A 159 -14.65 -25.28 -17.50
CA ASN A 159 -13.58 -24.51 -16.86
C ASN A 159 -12.45 -24.22 -17.84
N ILE A 160 -12.48 -23.02 -18.43
CA ILE A 160 -11.55 -22.59 -19.45
C ILE A 160 -10.82 -21.34 -19.00
N VAL A 161 -9.52 -21.33 -19.24
CA VAL A 161 -8.67 -20.15 -19.10
C VAL A 161 -8.36 -19.63 -20.49
N ALA A 162 -8.51 -18.33 -20.73
CA ALA A 162 -8.16 -17.74 -22.01
C ALA A 162 -7.26 -16.51 -21.83
N SER A 163 -6.38 -16.28 -22.79
CA SER A 163 -5.55 -15.07 -22.85
C SER A 163 -5.27 -14.67 -24.30
N PHE A 164 -5.14 -13.37 -24.53
CA PHE A 164 -4.62 -12.84 -25.79
C PHE A 164 -3.11 -13.01 -25.87
N ASP A 165 -2.65 -13.33 -27.08
CA ASP A 165 -1.24 -13.22 -27.45
C ASP A 165 -0.77 -11.75 -27.41
N ARG A 166 0.55 -11.52 -27.39
CA ARG A 166 1.20 -10.20 -27.32
C ARG A 166 0.66 -9.22 -28.37
N ARG A 167 0.43 -9.69 -29.60
CA ARG A 167 -0.11 -8.86 -30.70
C ARG A 167 -1.64 -8.79 -30.73
N GLY A 168 -2.34 -9.56 -29.89
CA GLY A 168 -3.80 -9.61 -29.87
C GLY A 168 -4.44 -10.23 -31.13
N GLN A 169 -3.66 -10.92 -31.97
CA GLN A 169 -4.13 -11.59 -33.18
C GLN A 169 -4.73 -12.97 -32.91
N TYR A 170 -4.26 -13.63 -31.85
CA TYR A 170 -4.69 -14.97 -31.45
C TYR A 170 -5.15 -14.97 -30.00
N ILE A 171 -6.17 -15.78 -29.72
CA ILE A 171 -6.64 -16.11 -28.37
C ILE A 171 -6.24 -17.55 -28.09
N TYR A 172 -5.52 -17.76 -27.01
CA TYR A 172 -5.16 -19.07 -26.50
C TYR A 172 -6.15 -19.45 -25.40
N THR A 173 -6.83 -20.57 -25.57
CA THR A 173 -7.72 -21.13 -24.55
C THR A 173 -7.18 -22.46 -24.05
N GLY A 174 -7.21 -22.67 -22.74
CA GLY A 174 -6.79 -23.91 -22.08
C GLY A 174 -7.95 -24.49 -21.29
N ASN A 175 -8.22 -25.78 -21.47
CA ASN A 175 -9.29 -26.48 -20.77
C ASN A 175 -8.79 -27.18 -19.48
N ALA A 176 -9.73 -27.74 -18.72
CA ALA A 176 -9.45 -28.52 -17.51
C ALA A 176 -8.78 -29.89 -17.79
N LYS A 177 -8.78 -30.37 -19.04
CA LYS A 177 -8.13 -31.63 -19.43
C LYS A 177 -6.70 -31.46 -19.94
N GLY A 178 -6.20 -30.23 -20.05
CA GLY A 178 -4.83 -29.92 -20.50
C GLY A 178 -4.65 -29.76 -22.02
N LYS A 179 -5.74 -29.57 -22.77
CA LYS A 179 -5.76 -29.21 -24.19
C LYS A 179 -5.79 -27.69 -24.34
N ILE A 180 -4.99 -27.18 -25.26
CA ILE A 180 -4.93 -25.77 -25.64
C ILE A 180 -5.45 -25.61 -27.07
N LEU A 181 -6.27 -24.58 -27.29
CA LEU A 181 -6.77 -24.17 -28.59
C LEU A 181 -6.28 -22.77 -28.91
N VAL A 182 -5.86 -22.56 -30.14
CA VAL A 182 -5.43 -21.27 -30.66
C VAL A 182 -6.46 -20.80 -31.67
N VAL A 183 -7.11 -19.68 -31.34
CA VAL A 183 -8.21 -19.10 -32.11
C VAL A 183 -7.76 -17.78 -32.72
N LYS A 184 -7.85 -17.65 -34.04
CA LYS A 184 -7.61 -16.38 -34.73
C LYS A 184 -8.70 -15.39 -34.40
N VAL A 185 -8.31 -14.18 -34.04
CA VAL A 185 -9.19 -13.03 -33.95
C VAL A 185 -9.27 -12.39 -35.33
N GLY A 186 -10.40 -12.55 -36.01
CA GLY A 186 -10.66 -11.83 -37.26
C GLY A 186 -10.91 -10.34 -37.01
N THR A 187 -10.75 -9.54 -38.06
CA THR A 187 -11.09 -8.10 -38.05
C THR A 187 -12.58 -7.83 -37.94
N THR A 188 -13.44 -8.82 -38.27
CA THR A 188 -14.90 -8.73 -38.20
C THR A 188 -15.44 -9.47 -36.97
N ILE A 189 -16.53 -8.93 -36.40
CA ILE A 189 -17.21 -9.37 -35.15
C ILE A 189 -17.53 -10.88 -35.09
N THR A 190 -17.58 -11.60 -36.22
CA THR A 190 -18.15 -12.98 -36.26
C THR A 190 -17.16 -14.08 -36.65
N SER A 191 -15.91 -13.78 -36.97
CA SER A 191 -14.96 -14.80 -37.46
C SER A 191 -13.88 -15.12 -36.43
N LEU A 192 -14.23 -15.96 -35.45
CA LEU A 192 -13.26 -16.68 -34.63
C LEU A 192 -13.01 -18.05 -35.28
N THR A 193 -11.79 -18.31 -35.72
CA THR A 193 -11.43 -19.58 -36.37
C THR A 193 -10.35 -20.29 -35.59
N VAL A 194 -10.54 -21.58 -35.32
CA VAL A 194 -9.51 -22.42 -34.69
C VAL A 194 -8.43 -22.71 -35.72
N ILE A 195 -7.17 -22.34 -35.41
CA ILE A 195 -6.00 -22.57 -36.27
C ILE A 195 -5.18 -23.75 -35.76
N ALA A 196 -4.89 -23.76 -34.47
CA ALA A 196 -4.07 -24.78 -33.85
C ALA A 196 -4.77 -25.36 -32.63
N SER A 197 -4.46 -26.62 -32.34
CA SER A 197 -4.92 -27.30 -31.14
C SER A 197 -3.84 -28.29 -30.74
N PHE A 198 -3.53 -28.38 -29.46
CA PHE A 198 -2.54 -29.32 -28.98
C PHE A 198 -2.81 -29.71 -27.54
N ARG A 199 -2.30 -30.87 -27.13
CA ARG A 199 -2.44 -31.37 -25.77
C ARG A 199 -1.13 -31.22 -25.03
N VAL A 200 -1.12 -30.39 -23.99
CA VAL A 200 0.07 -30.10 -23.17
C VAL A 200 0.28 -31.15 -22.09
N SER A 201 -0.81 -31.51 -21.40
CA SER A 201 -0.78 -32.49 -20.31
C SER A 201 -2.15 -33.14 -20.16
N ASN A 202 -2.26 -34.10 -19.22
CA ASN A 202 -3.55 -34.66 -18.81
C ASN A 202 -4.16 -33.92 -17.61
N THR A 203 -3.66 -32.73 -17.28
CA THR A 203 -4.07 -31.96 -16.11
C THR A 203 -4.59 -30.58 -16.50
N ALA A 204 -5.40 -29.98 -15.62
CA ALA A 204 -6.03 -28.68 -15.89
C ALA A 204 -5.02 -27.57 -16.12
N VAL A 205 -5.27 -26.76 -17.15
CA VAL A 205 -4.56 -25.49 -17.37
C VAL A 205 -5.06 -24.47 -16.35
N LYS A 206 -4.15 -23.89 -15.56
CA LYS A 206 -4.46 -22.88 -14.54
C LYS A 206 -4.27 -21.45 -15.05
N GLN A 207 -3.23 -21.23 -15.83
CA GLN A 207 -2.87 -19.90 -16.34
C GLN A 207 -2.12 -20.03 -17.66
N ILE A 208 -2.40 -19.10 -18.57
CA ILE A 208 -1.62 -18.84 -19.77
C ILE A 208 -1.20 -17.36 -19.67
N GLU A 209 0.09 -17.07 -19.84
CA GLU A 209 0.63 -15.72 -19.79
C GLU A 209 1.67 -15.55 -20.90
N PHE A 210 1.72 -14.38 -21.52
CA PHE A 210 2.61 -14.08 -22.65
C PHE A 210 3.75 -13.17 -22.22
N ALA A 211 4.89 -13.27 -22.91
CA ALA A 211 5.95 -12.30 -22.73
C ALA A 211 5.53 -10.92 -23.27
N PRO A 212 5.93 -9.83 -22.60
CA PRO A 212 5.39 -8.50 -22.89
C PRO A 212 5.96 -7.83 -24.16
N ARG A 213 7.11 -8.27 -24.71
CA ARG A 213 7.90 -7.45 -25.66
C ARG A 213 8.46 -8.13 -26.91
N LYS A 214 9.68 -8.68 -26.87
CA LYS A 214 10.40 -9.02 -28.12
C LYS A 214 10.05 -10.39 -28.66
N LYS A 215 10.01 -11.40 -27.79
CA LYS A 215 9.82 -12.81 -28.19
C LYS A 215 8.35 -13.20 -28.08
N ASP A 216 7.83 -13.86 -29.11
CA ASP A 216 6.49 -14.44 -29.13
C ASP A 216 6.50 -15.77 -28.37
N ILE A 217 6.84 -15.71 -27.08
CA ILE A 217 6.86 -16.83 -26.15
C ILE A 217 5.74 -16.69 -25.12
N PHE A 218 5.28 -17.83 -24.63
CA PHE A 218 4.27 -17.89 -23.59
C PHE A 218 4.53 -19.03 -22.62
N LEU A 219 4.02 -18.87 -21.40
CA LEU A 219 4.07 -19.90 -20.38
C LEU A 219 2.67 -20.44 -20.12
N VAL A 220 2.64 -21.73 -19.78
CA VAL A 220 1.44 -22.46 -19.38
C VAL A 220 1.70 -23.07 -18.02
N SER A 221 0.92 -22.63 -17.04
CA SER A 221 0.90 -23.25 -15.71
C SER A 221 -0.20 -24.29 -15.64
N THR A 222 0.18 -25.53 -15.34
CA THR A 222 -0.73 -26.67 -15.24
C THR A 222 -0.88 -27.16 -13.80
N ALA A 223 -1.94 -27.91 -13.52
CA ALA A 223 -2.23 -28.42 -12.18
C ALA A 223 -1.24 -29.50 -11.70
N ASP A 224 -0.48 -30.12 -12.60
CA ASP A 224 0.62 -31.05 -12.29
C ASP A 224 1.83 -30.42 -11.57
N ARG A 225 1.82 -29.10 -11.35
CA ARG A 225 2.89 -28.28 -10.70
C ARG A 225 4.08 -27.96 -11.60
N VAL A 226 3.94 -28.20 -12.91
CA VAL A 226 4.97 -27.87 -13.89
C VAL A 226 4.55 -26.61 -14.64
N ILE A 227 5.50 -25.70 -14.87
CA ILE A 227 5.35 -24.56 -15.77
C ILE A 227 6.04 -24.95 -17.07
N ARG A 228 5.34 -24.80 -18.19
CA ARG A 228 5.86 -25.12 -19.53
C ARG A 228 5.96 -23.85 -20.35
N VAL A 229 7.10 -23.63 -20.98
CA VAL A 229 7.35 -22.47 -21.85
C VAL A 229 7.31 -22.95 -23.29
N TYR A 230 6.55 -22.24 -24.13
CA TYR A 230 6.36 -22.54 -25.55
C TYR A 230 6.65 -21.30 -26.39
N GLU A 231 7.00 -21.53 -27.65
CA GLU A 231 7.05 -20.50 -28.68
C GLU A 231 5.75 -20.49 -29.48
N THR A 232 5.22 -19.29 -29.73
CA THR A 232 4.00 -19.09 -30.51
C THR A 232 4.19 -19.55 -31.96
N GLU A 233 5.36 -19.30 -32.56
CA GLU A 233 5.63 -19.68 -33.96
C GLU A 233 5.59 -21.20 -34.15
N GLU A 234 6.26 -21.96 -33.28
CA GLU A 234 6.24 -23.42 -33.32
C GLU A 234 4.81 -23.97 -33.20
N VAL A 235 4.02 -23.43 -32.27
CA VAL A 235 2.62 -23.85 -32.06
C VAL A 235 1.76 -23.56 -33.29
N LEU A 236 1.97 -22.41 -33.95
CA LEU A 236 1.24 -22.06 -35.17
C LEU A 236 1.64 -22.94 -36.36
N MET A 237 2.92 -23.33 -36.45
CA MET A 237 3.43 -24.22 -37.49
C MET A 237 2.93 -25.66 -37.35
N CYS A 238 2.75 -26.16 -36.12
CA CYS A 238 2.19 -27.49 -35.89
C CYS A 238 0.72 -27.63 -36.32
N GLY A 239 -0.05 -26.53 -36.34
CA GLY A 239 -1.45 -26.53 -36.77
C GLY A 239 -2.40 -27.30 -35.83
N LYS A 240 -3.47 -27.88 -36.39
CA LYS A 240 -4.52 -28.57 -35.61
C LYS A 240 -4.07 -29.96 -35.18
N ASN A 241 -4.25 -30.25 -33.89
CA ASN A 241 -3.84 -31.48 -33.21
C ASN A 241 -2.34 -31.75 -33.30
N GLY A 242 -1.55 -30.68 -33.23
CA GLY A 242 -0.10 -30.75 -33.16
C GLY A 242 0.40 -31.20 -31.78
N GLU A 243 1.68 -31.56 -31.72
CA GLU A 243 2.40 -31.89 -30.49
C GLU A 243 3.65 -31.01 -30.36
N PRO A 244 3.49 -29.71 -30.04
CA PRO A 244 4.62 -28.82 -29.85
C PRO A 244 5.40 -29.23 -28.60
N GLU A 245 6.72 -29.23 -28.70
CA GLU A 245 7.59 -29.48 -27.56
C GLU A 245 7.81 -28.18 -26.77
N PRO A 246 7.75 -28.20 -25.44
CA PRO A 246 8.06 -27.02 -24.66
C PRO A 246 9.57 -26.78 -24.65
N ILE A 247 9.98 -25.53 -24.87
CA ILE A 247 11.37 -25.08 -24.75
C ILE A 247 11.91 -25.46 -23.38
N GLN A 248 11.14 -25.15 -22.33
CA GLN A 248 11.57 -25.37 -20.96
C GLN A 248 10.41 -25.87 -20.08
N LYS A 249 10.76 -26.76 -19.15
CA LYS A 249 9.87 -27.24 -18.09
C LYS A 249 10.45 -26.83 -16.74
N LEU A 250 9.73 -26.00 -15.99
CA LEU A 250 10.13 -25.52 -14.67
C LEU A 250 9.25 -26.17 -13.60
N GLN A 251 9.88 -26.71 -12.57
CA GLN A 251 9.20 -27.32 -11.43
C GLN A 251 10.10 -27.30 -10.19
N ASP A 252 9.49 -27.27 -9.00
CA ASP A 252 10.21 -27.50 -7.76
C ASP A 252 10.22 -29.00 -7.45
N LEU A 253 11.35 -29.65 -7.74
CA LEU A 253 11.54 -31.08 -7.48
C LEU A 253 11.58 -31.41 -5.98
N VAL A 254 11.98 -30.45 -5.14
CA VAL A 254 12.23 -30.64 -3.70
C VAL A 254 10.92 -30.56 -2.93
N ASN A 255 10.24 -29.41 -2.96
CA ASN A 255 9.02 -29.22 -2.16
C ASN A 255 7.75 -29.57 -2.93
N LYS A 256 7.85 -29.81 -4.25
CA LYS A 256 6.71 -30.10 -5.12
C LYS A 256 5.57 -29.08 -4.93
N THR A 257 5.95 -27.79 -4.95
CA THR A 257 5.04 -26.67 -4.70
C THR A 257 4.04 -26.50 -5.84
N MET A 258 2.81 -26.13 -5.50
CA MET A 258 1.84 -25.66 -6.47
C MET A 258 2.04 -24.17 -6.73
N TRP A 259 1.94 -23.78 -8.00
CA TRP A 259 2.01 -22.39 -8.41
C TRP A 259 0.62 -21.74 -8.35
N LYS A 260 0.56 -20.54 -7.75
CA LYS A 260 -0.65 -19.72 -7.68
C LYS A 260 -0.77 -18.78 -8.88
N LYS A 261 0.32 -18.08 -9.18
CA LYS A 261 0.43 -17.08 -10.24
C LYS A 261 1.85 -17.12 -10.82
N CYS A 262 1.97 -17.03 -12.13
CA CYS A 262 3.25 -16.95 -12.85
C CYS A 262 3.26 -15.70 -13.73
N CYS A 263 4.44 -15.10 -13.91
CA CYS A 263 4.66 -13.96 -14.79
C CYS A 263 6.06 -13.99 -15.41
N PHE A 264 6.21 -13.36 -16.56
CA PHE A 264 7.51 -13.11 -17.18
C PHE A 264 8.13 -11.83 -16.61
N SER A 265 9.45 -11.74 -16.68
CA SER A 265 10.18 -10.50 -16.47
C SER A 265 9.84 -9.46 -17.56
N GLY A 266 9.95 -8.18 -17.18
CA GLY A 266 9.69 -7.04 -18.06
C GLY A 266 10.82 -6.71 -19.03
N GLY A 267 11.99 -7.33 -18.90
CA GLY A 267 13.13 -7.08 -19.79
C GLY A 267 12.78 -7.35 -21.26
N PRO A 268 13.52 -6.74 -22.21
CA PRO A 268 13.25 -6.88 -23.64
C PRO A 268 13.10 -8.36 -24.08
N ASP A 269 13.93 -9.25 -23.53
CA ASP A 269 13.99 -10.66 -23.91
C ASP A 269 13.27 -11.62 -22.95
N ALA A 270 12.59 -11.08 -21.91
CA ALA A 270 11.88 -11.85 -20.89
C ALA A 270 12.73 -13.02 -20.34
N ASP A 271 13.96 -12.72 -19.94
CA ASP A 271 14.96 -13.73 -19.57
C ASP A 271 14.67 -14.44 -18.26
N TYR A 272 13.83 -13.86 -17.40
CA TYR A 272 13.41 -14.48 -16.15
C TYR A 272 11.93 -14.78 -16.12
N ILE A 273 11.58 -15.85 -15.41
CA ILE A 273 10.21 -16.27 -15.09
C ILE A 273 10.07 -16.28 -13.58
N CYS A 274 9.04 -15.59 -13.08
CA CYS A 274 8.70 -15.59 -11.67
C CYS A 274 7.43 -16.40 -11.42
N ALA A 275 7.48 -17.34 -10.47
CA ALA A 275 6.31 -18.08 -10.01
C ALA A 275 6.11 -17.93 -8.51
N GLY A 276 4.87 -17.60 -8.15
CA GLY A 276 4.41 -17.51 -6.78
C GLY A 276 3.94 -18.84 -6.23
N SER A 277 4.45 -19.26 -5.06
CA SER A 277 3.98 -20.44 -4.37
C SER A 277 2.57 -20.24 -3.81
N ALA A 278 1.69 -21.24 -3.99
CA ALA A 278 0.34 -21.21 -3.42
C ALA A 278 0.29 -21.54 -1.92
N ARG A 279 1.36 -22.11 -1.36
CA ARG A 279 1.38 -22.61 0.03
C ARG A 279 1.96 -21.61 1.03
N GLN A 280 2.86 -20.75 0.57
CA GLN A 280 3.61 -19.80 1.39
C GLN A 280 3.91 -18.56 0.56
N HIS A 281 4.15 -17.43 1.23
CA HIS A 281 4.68 -16.23 0.59
C HIS A 281 6.14 -16.44 0.17
N ALA A 282 6.33 -17.14 -0.95
CA ALA A 282 7.64 -17.33 -1.58
C ALA A 282 7.51 -17.20 -3.10
N LEU A 283 8.42 -16.43 -3.69
CA LEU A 283 8.53 -16.23 -5.13
C LEU A 283 9.79 -16.93 -5.62
N TYR A 284 9.66 -17.68 -6.70
CA TYR A 284 10.75 -18.41 -7.32
C TYR A 284 11.06 -17.73 -8.65
N VAL A 285 12.33 -17.40 -8.87
CA VAL A 285 12.81 -16.75 -10.08
C VAL A 285 13.73 -17.71 -10.82
N TRP A 286 13.32 -18.13 -12.01
CA TRP A 286 14.13 -18.95 -12.91
C TRP A 286 14.66 -18.11 -14.06
N GLU A 287 15.83 -18.49 -14.53
CA GLU A 287 16.34 -18.08 -15.83
C GLU A 287 15.66 -18.92 -16.92
N ARG A 288 15.17 -18.27 -17.97
CA ARG A 288 14.40 -18.88 -19.06
C ARG A 288 15.28 -19.75 -19.97
N ASN A 289 16.46 -19.26 -20.34
CA ASN A 289 17.31 -19.92 -21.34
C ASN A 289 17.89 -21.24 -20.82
N VAL A 290 18.34 -21.25 -19.56
CA VAL A 290 18.96 -22.43 -18.93
C VAL A 290 17.94 -23.25 -18.12
N GLY A 291 16.90 -22.59 -17.59
CA GLY A 291 15.92 -23.22 -16.70
C GLY A 291 16.39 -23.38 -15.26
N ASN A 292 17.51 -22.77 -14.91
CA ASN A 292 18.05 -22.81 -13.55
C ASN A 292 17.27 -21.90 -12.62
N LEU A 293 17.06 -22.34 -11.38
CA LEU A 293 16.51 -21.52 -10.33
C LEU A 293 17.59 -20.55 -9.84
N VAL A 294 17.38 -19.26 -10.05
CA VAL A 294 18.36 -18.19 -9.72
C VAL A 294 18.20 -17.78 -8.26
N LYS A 295 16.96 -17.46 -7.85
CA LYS A 295 16.68 -16.93 -6.52
C LYS A 295 15.31 -17.38 -6.02
N ILE A 296 15.20 -17.50 -4.69
CA ILE A 296 13.92 -17.62 -3.99
C ILE A 296 13.78 -16.40 -3.08
N LEU A 297 12.73 -15.60 -3.32
CA LEU A 297 12.38 -14.47 -2.48
C LEU A 297 11.40 -14.94 -1.40
N HIS A 298 11.82 -14.83 -0.14
CA HIS A 298 11.03 -15.25 1.00
C HIS A 298 10.33 -14.05 1.63
N GLY A 299 9.00 -14.06 1.57
CA GLY A 299 8.17 -13.11 2.30
C GLY A 299 7.93 -13.49 3.74
N THR A 300 6.98 -12.78 4.32
CA THR A 300 6.39 -13.01 5.64
C THR A 300 5.95 -14.48 5.81
N LYS A 301 6.53 -15.16 6.80
CA LYS A 301 6.24 -16.57 7.09
C LYS A 301 4.80 -16.71 7.59
N GLY A 302 4.08 -17.67 7.02
CA GLY A 302 2.69 -17.99 7.39
C GLY A 302 1.63 -17.23 6.60
N GLU A 303 2.03 -16.31 5.73
CA GLU A 303 1.10 -15.62 4.83
C GLU A 303 0.90 -16.39 3.53
N LEU A 304 -0.30 -16.25 2.96
CA LEU A 304 -0.67 -16.84 1.69
C LEU A 304 -0.53 -15.80 0.59
N LEU A 305 0.16 -16.20 -0.48
CA LEU A 305 0.30 -15.39 -1.68
C LEU A 305 -1.00 -15.42 -2.49
N LEU A 306 -1.48 -14.23 -2.87
CA LEU A 306 -2.68 -14.07 -3.69
C LEU A 306 -2.33 -13.82 -5.16
N ASP A 307 -1.49 -12.82 -5.42
CA ASP A 307 -1.15 -12.36 -6.76
C ASP A 307 0.33 -11.94 -6.86
N VAL A 308 0.87 -11.96 -8.08
CA VAL A 308 2.26 -11.62 -8.40
C VAL A 308 2.29 -10.95 -9.77
N VAL A 309 2.93 -9.79 -9.85
CA VAL A 309 3.14 -9.07 -11.10
C VAL A 309 4.56 -8.51 -11.14
N TRP A 310 5.21 -8.67 -12.28
CA TRP A 310 6.52 -8.10 -12.55
C TRP A 310 6.39 -6.73 -13.24
N HIS A 311 7.23 -5.76 -12.88
CA HIS A 311 7.25 -4.44 -13.50
C HIS A 311 7.76 -4.52 -14.96
N PRO A 312 7.04 -3.98 -15.94
CA PRO A 312 7.30 -4.24 -17.37
C PRO A 312 8.63 -3.72 -17.92
N LEU A 313 9.44 -3.05 -17.10
CA LEU A 313 10.69 -2.38 -17.49
C LEU A 313 11.84 -2.50 -16.49
N ARG A 314 11.54 -2.88 -15.25
CA ARG A 314 12.50 -2.79 -14.14
C ARG A 314 12.54 -4.14 -13.45
N PRO A 315 13.66 -4.51 -12.82
CA PRO A 315 13.76 -5.72 -12.02
C PRO A 315 13.02 -5.56 -10.68
N ILE A 316 11.71 -5.38 -10.75
CA ILE A 316 10.84 -5.08 -9.61
C ILE A 316 9.62 -5.98 -9.68
N ILE A 317 9.28 -6.63 -8.57
CA ILE A 317 8.09 -7.46 -8.45
C ILE A 317 7.16 -6.87 -7.40
N ALA A 318 5.87 -6.81 -7.71
CA ALA A 318 4.81 -6.59 -6.74
C ALA A 318 4.17 -7.96 -6.41
N SER A 319 4.16 -8.33 -5.13
CA SER A 319 3.40 -9.49 -4.64
C SER A 319 2.32 -9.05 -3.67
N ILE A 320 1.23 -9.80 -3.62
CA ILE A 320 0.16 -9.57 -2.64
C ILE A 320 0.11 -10.74 -1.66
N SER A 321 0.27 -10.45 -0.38
CA SER A 321 0.07 -11.41 0.71
C SER A 321 -0.77 -10.77 1.81
N SER A 322 -1.75 -11.50 2.34
CA SER A 322 -2.60 -11.04 3.46
C SER A 322 -3.24 -9.65 3.30
N GLY A 323 -3.44 -9.16 2.07
CA GLY A 323 -3.98 -7.84 1.79
C GLY A 323 -2.96 -6.70 1.69
N VAL A 324 -1.67 -6.99 1.84
CA VAL A 324 -0.57 -6.03 1.71
C VAL A 324 0.16 -6.27 0.39
N VAL A 325 0.49 -5.19 -0.32
CA VAL A 325 1.31 -5.25 -1.54
C VAL A 325 2.77 -5.09 -1.15
N SER A 326 3.57 -6.13 -1.31
CA SER A 326 5.02 -6.11 -1.09
C SER A 326 5.75 -5.82 -2.39
N ILE A 327 6.72 -4.92 -2.35
CA ILE A 327 7.61 -4.57 -3.45
C ILE A 327 8.97 -5.22 -3.21
N TRP A 328 9.42 -5.97 -4.21
CA TRP A 328 10.72 -6.59 -4.28
C TRP A 328 11.52 -5.87 -5.34
N ALA A 329 12.71 -5.39 -5.00
CA ALA A 329 13.58 -4.69 -5.92
C ALA A 329 15.03 -5.14 -5.73
N GLN A 330 15.89 -4.74 -6.65
CA GLN A 330 17.32 -4.81 -6.43
C GLN A 330 17.72 -3.69 -5.45
N PRO A 331 18.48 -3.98 -4.38
CA PRO A 331 19.06 -2.93 -3.57
C PRO A 331 19.99 -2.08 -4.46
N GLN A 332 19.80 -0.76 -4.44
CA GLN A 332 20.69 0.15 -5.15
C GLN A 332 22.00 0.20 -4.36
N VAL A 333 23.11 -0.23 -4.97
CA VAL A 333 24.44 0.01 -4.44
C VAL A 333 24.83 1.42 -4.88
N GLU A 334 25.01 2.32 -3.92
CA GLU A 334 25.43 3.68 -4.20
C GLU A 334 26.86 3.65 -4.72
N ASN A 335 27.05 4.10 -5.97
CA ASN A 335 28.36 4.19 -6.58
C ASN A 335 28.98 5.57 -6.27
N TRP A 336 30.09 5.60 -5.54
CA TRP A 336 30.76 6.85 -5.16
C TRP A 336 31.43 7.54 -6.34
N SER A 337 31.73 6.78 -7.40
CA SER A 337 32.24 7.29 -8.69
C SER A 337 31.26 8.23 -9.39
N ALA A 338 29.98 8.22 -9.02
CA ALA A 338 28.99 9.13 -9.59
C ALA A 338 29.12 10.58 -9.06
N PHE A 339 29.74 10.78 -7.88
CA PHE A 339 29.88 12.12 -7.29
C PHE A 339 31.03 12.92 -7.90
N ALA A 340 32.05 12.24 -8.46
CA ALA A 340 33.20 12.88 -9.09
C ALA A 340 33.59 12.08 -10.36
N PRO A 341 33.47 12.67 -11.57
CA PRO A 341 33.74 11.96 -12.83
C PRO A 341 35.13 11.33 -12.94
N ASP A 342 36.13 11.95 -12.31
CA ASP A 342 37.53 11.48 -12.31
C ASP A 342 37.80 10.42 -11.23
N PHE A 343 36.83 10.17 -10.34
CA PHE A 343 36.93 9.17 -9.28
C PHE A 343 36.37 7.84 -9.79
N LYS A 344 37.11 6.75 -9.59
CA LYS A 344 36.67 5.38 -9.90
C LYS A 344 36.80 4.52 -8.65
N GLU A 345 35.69 3.89 -8.26
CA GLU A 345 35.70 2.92 -7.17
C GLU A 345 36.34 1.62 -7.66
N LEU A 346 37.23 1.05 -6.85
CA LEU A 346 37.97 -0.16 -7.16
C LEU A 346 37.59 -1.24 -6.13
N ASP A 347 37.08 -2.37 -6.62
CA ASP A 347 36.75 -3.52 -5.77
C ASP A 347 38.02 -4.27 -5.31
N GLU A 348 39.05 -4.25 -6.15
CA GLU A 348 40.36 -4.86 -5.90
C GLU A 348 41.47 -3.83 -6.11
N ASN A 349 42.59 -4.02 -5.41
CA ASN A 349 43.76 -3.15 -5.59
C ASN A 349 44.29 -3.31 -7.02
N ILE A 350 44.33 -2.20 -7.76
CA ILE A 350 44.98 -2.13 -9.06
C ILE A 350 46.41 -1.63 -8.84
N GLU A 351 47.39 -2.35 -9.37
CA GLU A 351 48.77 -1.87 -9.42
C GLU A 351 48.85 -0.70 -10.39
N TYR A 352 49.34 0.43 -9.90
CA TYR A 352 49.51 1.63 -10.70
C TYR A 352 50.68 1.44 -11.67
N GLU A 353 50.39 1.46 -12.96
CA GLU A 353 51.42 1.49 -14.01
C GLU A 353 51.85 2.94 -14.21
N GLU A 354 53.00 3.28 -13.63
CA GLU A 354 53.61 4.61 -13.75
C GLU A 354 53.83 4.94 -15.24
N ARG A 355 53.36 6.10 -15.67
CA ARG A 355 53.57 6.57 -17.06
C ARG A 355 54.96 7.17 -17.18
N GLU A 356 55.60 7.01 -18.34
CA GLU A 356 56.96 7.50 -18.58
C GLU A 356 57.10 9.01 -18.36
N SER A 357 56.06 9.77 -18.71
CA SER A 357 55.97 11.24 -18.60
C SER A 357 55.43 11.78 -17.27
N GLU A 358 55.12 10.93 -16.28
CA GLU A 358 54.57 11.39 -15.00
C GLU A 358 55.53 12.29 -14.20
N PHE A 359 56.84 12.11 -14.43
CA PHE A 359 57.89 12.90 -13.78
C PHE A 359 58.42 14.04 -14.67
N ASP A 360 57.88 14.21 -15.87
CA ASP A 360 58.26 15.29 -16.77
C ASP A 360 57.55 16.60 -16.40
N ILE A 361 58.21 17.74 -16.63
CA ILE A 361 57.64 19.08 -16.35
C ILE A 361 56.47 19.38 -17.29
N GLU A 362 56.56 18.86 -18.52
CA GLU A 362 55.50 18.88 -19.51
C GLU A 362 55.15 17.41 -19.76
N ASP A 363 53.97 17.00 -19.30
CA ASP A 363 53.46 15.65 -19.47
C ASP A 363 53.11 15.44 -20.96
N GLU A 364 54.10 15.01 -21.76
CA GLU A 364 53.97 14.79 -23.22
C GLU A 364 52.98 13.64 -23.54
N ASP A 365 52.79 12.68 -22.62
CA ASP A 365 51.80 11.59 -22.76
C ASP A 365 50.48 11.87 -22.04
N ARG A 366 50.29 13.07 -21.49
CA ARG A 366 48.97 13.53 -21.10
C ARG A 366 48.13 13.40 -22.35
N THR A 367 47.19 12.45 -22.36
CA THR A 367 46.09 12.48 -23.34
C THR A 367 45.65 13.93 -23.36
N PRO A 368 45.81 14.66 -24.48
CA PRO A 368 45.62 16.10 -24.51
C PRO A 368 44.26 16.32 -23.86
N ALA A 369 44.23 17.03 -22.74
CA ALA A 369 43.03 17.19 -21.94
C ALA A 369 42.00 17.80 -22.86
N ARG A 370 41.14 16.97 -23.48
CA ARG A 370 40.58 17.18 -24.82
C ARG A 370 40.94 18.58 -25.29
N VAL A 371 42.11 18.75 -25.91
CA VAL A 371 42.31 19.93 -26.74
C VAL A 371 41.31 19.69 -27.83
N SER A 372 40.08 20.10 -27.55
CA SER A 372 39.39 20.97 -28.44
C SER A 372 39.83 20.77 -29.88
N HIS A 373 39.30 19.70 -30.47
CA HIS A 373 38.49 19.94 -31.65
C HIS A 373 37.32 20.91 -31.26
N ASP A 374 37.60 22.08 -30.66
CA ASP A 374 36.58 23.08 -30.28
C ASP A 374 36.02 23.71 -31.55
N ASN A 375 36.59 23.45 -32.73
CA ASN A 375 36.00 23.88 -33.99
C ASN A 375 35.21 22.78 -34.70
N GLU A 376 35.17 21.53 -34.21
CA GLU A 376 34.35 20.47 -34.81
C GLU A 376 33.32 19.91 -33.81
N ASP A 377 33.63 19.88 -32.51
CA ASP A 377 32.71 19.46 -31.44
C ASP A 377 31.84 20.62 -30.87
N GLU A 378 32.31 21.88 -30.87
CA GLU A 378 31.43 23.03 -30.55
C GLU A 378 30.42 23.30 -31.67
N ASP A 379 30.74 22.90 -32.91
CA ASP A 379 29.89 23.02 -34.08
C ASP A 379 28.93 21.82 -34.27
N VAL A 380 28.90 20.87 -33.32
CA VAL A 380 27.90 19.79 -33.34
C VAL A 380 26.53 20.40 -33.09
N VAL A 381 25.68 20.34 -34.11
CA VAL A 381 24.28 20.77 -33.99
C VAL A 381 23.56 19.80 -33.04
N ILE A 382 23.35 20.23 -31.81
CA ILE A 382 22.61 19.47 -30.79
C ILE A 382 21.12 19.70 -31.00
N ASP A 383 20.39 18.63 -31.33
CA ASP A 383 18.93 18.65 -31.35
C ASP A 383 18.38 18.49 -29.93
N VAL A 384 17.77 19.56 -29.41
CA VAL A 384 17.15 19.60 -28.08
C VAL A 384 15.62 19.41 -28.15
N VAL A 385 15.05 19.42 -29.35
CA VAL A 385 13.59 19.48 -29.55
C VAL A 385 13.03 18.11 -29.92
N THR A 386 13.76 17.32 -30.70
CA THR A 386 13.24 16.00 -31.10
C THR A 386 13.30 15.02 -29.93
N PRO A 387 12.15 14.49 -29.47
CA PRO A 387 12.16 13.41 -28.51
C PRO A 387 12.73 12.16 -29.20
N HIS A 388 13.78 11.60 -28.62
CA HIS A 388 14.29 10.30 -29.07
C HIS A 388 13.30 9.21 -28.67
N THR A 389 13.02 8.29 -29.57
CA THR A 389 12.18 7.13 -29.27
C THR A 389 12.94 6.21 -28.33
N ILE A 390 12.31 5.85 -27.21
CA ILE A 390 12.91 4.94 -26.24
C ILE A 390 12.53 3.54 -26.70
N HIS A 391 13.52 2.80 -27.24
CA HIS A 391 13.32 1.42 -27.70
C HIS A 391 12.72 0.51 -26.63
N ALA A 392 12.97 0.82 -25.35
CA ALA A 392 12.33 0.12 -24.26
C ALA A 392 10.83 0.38 -24.12
N PHE A 393 10.18 1.36 -24.75
CA PHE A 393 8.71 1.45 -24.74
C PHE A 393 8.06 0.79 -25.96
N LEU A 394 8.87 0.48 -26.97
CA LEU A 394 8.45 -0.12 -28.22
C LEU A 394 8.35 -1.64 -28.11
N SER A 395 7.33 -2.16 -28.78
CA SER A 395 7.22 -3.57 -29.08
C SER A 395 8.13 -3.91 -30.27
N SER A 396 8.62 -5.15 -30.42
CA SER A 396 9.57 -5.50 -31.51
C SER A 396 9.03 -5.29 -32.93
N ASP A 397 7.71 -5.15 -33.05
CA ASP A 397 6.93 -4.92 -34.26
C ASP A 397 6.42 -3.46 -34.38
N GLU A 398 6.96 -2.51 -33.62
CA GLU A 398 6.62 -1.08 -33.68
C GLU A 398 7.86 -0.22 -33.93
N GLU A 399 7.69 0.82 -34.76
CA GLU A 399 8.73 1.82 -35.05
C GLU A 399 8.50 3.12 -34.23
N ASP A 400 7.23 3.48 -33.96
CA ASP A 400 6.85 4.72 -33.28
C ASP A 400 6.18 4.49 -31.91
N GLU A 401 6.48 5.36 -30.95
CA GLU A 401 5.81 5.34 -29.64
C GLU A 401 4.38 5.91 -29.71
N ASP A 402 3.47 5.29 -28.95
CA ASP A 402 2.13 5.83 -28.72
C ASP A 402 2.22 7.16 -27.93
N GLN A 403 2.20 8.30 -28.63
CA GLN A 403 2.25 9.64 -28.03
C GLN A 403 1.06 9.96 -27.12
N SER A 404 -0.07 9.28 -27.31
CA SER A 404 -1.28 9.45 -26.48
C SER A 404 -1.26 8.64 -25.19
N ALA A 405 -0.19 7.86 -24.93
CA ALA A 405 -0.11 7.04 -23.73
C ALA A 405 -0.06 7.89 -22.46
N LEU A 406 -0.76 7.44 -21.41
CA LEU A 406 -0.76 8.05 -20.10
C LEU A 406 0.64 7.93 -19.47
N ILE A 407 1.32 9.07 -19.36
CA ILE A 407 2.67 9.15 -18.75
C ILE A 407 2.55 9.29 -17.24
N TYR A 408 1.77 10.27 -16.79
CA TYR A 408 1.54 10.58 -15.38
C TYR A 408 0.07 10.87 -15.13
N LEU A 409 -0.39 10.55 -13.92
CA LEU A 409 -1.68 10.98 -13.41
C LEU A 409 -1.53 12.40 -12.86
N PRO A 410 -2.36 13.37 -13.27
CA PRO A 410 -2.37 14.68 -12.64
C PRO A 410 -2.87 14.53 -11.21
N ILE A 411 -2.00 14.78 -10.23
CA ILE A 411 -2.38 14.90 -8.83
C ILE A 411 -2.95 16.30 -8.65
N ALA A 412 -4.22 16.40 -8.24
CA ALA A 412 -4.76 17.69 -7.83
C ALA A 412 -4.00 18.15 -6.58
N PRO A 413 -3.49 19.38 -6.51
CA PRO A 413 -2.88 19.87 -5.28
C PRO A 413 -3.93 19.80 -4.16
N ASP A 414 -3.55 19.22 -3.03
CA ASP A 414 -4.39 19.23 -1.84
C ASP A 414 -4.63 20.69 -1.45
N ILE A 415 -5.87 21.14 -1.59
CA ILE A 415 -6.28 22.44 -1.07
C ILE A 415 -6.47 22.20 0.42
N ASP A 416 -5.48 22.61 1.23
CA ASP A 416 -5.67 22.74 2.66
C ASP A 416 -6.83 23.75 2.86
N ASP A 417 -8.02 23.25 3.19
CA ASP A 417 -9.16 24.10 3.53
C ASP A 417 -8.75 25.02 4.69
N PRO A 418 -8.68 26.35 4.52
CA PRO A 418 -8.38 27.24 5.62
C PRO A 418 -9.55 27.19 6.62
N GLU A 419 -9.19 26.94 7.88
CA GLU A 419 -10.10 26.88 9.01
C GLU A 419 -11.10 28.06 9.04
N MET A 420 -12.34 27.75 9.40
CA MET A 420 -13.45 28.68 9.64
C MET A 420 -13.04 29.97 10.35
N GLU A 421 -13.16 31.11 9.66
CA GLU A 421 -13.45 32.39 10.31
C GLU A 421 -14.93 32.77 10.09
N GLY A 422 -15.56 33.23 11.19
CA GLY A 422 -16.97 33.59 11.29
C GLY A 422 -17.37 34.89 10.58
N PRO A 423 -18.60 35.38 10.80
CA PRO A 423 -19.48 35.78 9.71
C PRO A 423 -19.29 37.23 9.28
N THR A 424 -18.96 37.44 8.01
CA THR A 424 -19.25 38.70 7.32
C THR A 424 -20.18 38.45 6.16
N ALA A 425 -21.38 39.00 6.29
CA ALA A 425 -22.41 39.00 5.27
C ALA A 425 -21.93 39.75 4.03
N VAL A 426 -21.61 39.00 2.96
CA VAL A 426 -21.57 39.51 1.60
C VAL A 426 -22.33 38.54 0.72
N THR A 427 -23.45 39.02 0.20
CA THR A 427 -24.36 38.30 -0.69
C THR A 427 -23.63 37.90 -1.98
N PRO A 428 -23.54 36.61 -2.36
CA PRO A 428 -23.10 36.23 -3.69
C PRO A 428 -24.32 36.16 -4.63
N THR A 429 -24.24 36.94 -5.70
CA THR A 429 -25.08 36.80 -6.90
C THR A 429 -25.04 35.37 -7.45
N PRO A 430 -26.17 34.80 -7.89
CA PRO A 430 -26.20 33.43 -8.41
C PRO A 430 -25.54 33.39 -9.78
N ARG A 431 -24.30 32.89 -9.85
CA ARG A 431 -23.75 32.38 -11.12
C ARG A 431 -24.39 31.04 -11.38
N THR A 432 -25.08 30.96 -12.50
CA THR A 432 -25.77 29.77 -13.01
C THR A 432 -24.74 28.77 -13.52
N GLU A 433 -24.08 28.04 -12.62
CA GLU A 433 -23.42 26.79 -13.00
C GLU A 433 -24.45 25.67 -12.87
N THR A 434 -24.82 25.14 -14.03
CA THR A 434 -25.72 24.00 -14.12
C THR A 434 -25.05 22.78 -13.46
N PRO A 435 -25.75 21.99 -12.64
CA PRO A 435 -25.20 20.75 -12.15
C PRO A 435 -24.93 19.85 -13.37
N THR A 436 -23.67 19.51 -13.60
CA THR A 436 -23.29 18.48 -14.57
C THR A 436 -23.97 17.19 -14.14
N LYS A 437 -25.08 16.87 -14.82
CA LYS A 437 -25.80 15.60 -14.65
C LYS A 437 -24.77 14.47 -14.76
N SER A 438 -24.55 13.71 -13.67
CA SER A 438 -23.75 12.49 -13.76
C SER A 438 -24.33 11.64 -14.88
N ARG A 439 -23.58 11.39 -15.94
CA ARG A 439 -24.02 10.50 -17.01
C ARG A 439 -24.20 9.12 -16.38
N ARG A 440 -25.46 8.67 -16.23
CA ARG A 440 -25.74 7.29 -15.78
C ARG A 440 -25.05 6.34 -16.76
N SER A 441 -24.04 5.60 -16.29
CA SER A 441 -23.35 4.57 -17.05
C SER A 441 -24.37 3.55 -17.57
N LYS A 442 -24.41 3.31 -18.89
CA LYS A 442 -25.30 2.32 -19.47
C LYS A 442 -24.89 0.93 -18.94
N THR A 443 -25.77 0.28 -18.21
CA THR A 443 -25.61 -1.12 -17.78
C THR A 443 -26.19 -2.01 -18.87
N ILE A 444 -25.40 -2.95 -19.38
CA ILE A 444 -25.79 -3.89 -20.41
C ILE A 444 -25.75 -5.29 -19.80
N ASP A 445 -26.92 -5.91 -19.65
CA ASP A 445 -27.03 -7.29 -19.19
C ASP A 445 -26.72 -8.23 -20.36
N ILE A 446 -25.77 -9.16 -20.16
CA ILE A 446 -25.41 -10.17 -21.14
C ILE A 446 -25.94 -11.52 -20.64
N ASP A 447 -27.06 -11.95 -21.21
CA ASP A 447 -27.64 -13.26 -20.91
C ASP A 447 -26.96 -14.34 -21.74
N LEU A 448 -26.24 -15.21 -21.05
CA LEU A 448 -25.54 -16.35 -21.63
C LEU A 448 -26.46 -17.57 -21.54
N LYS A 449 -26.72 -18.23 -22.66
CA LYS A 449 -27.46 -19.49 -22.65
C LYS A 449 -26.68 -20.53 -21.82
N GLU A 450 -27.35 -21.19 -20.89
CA GLU A 450 -26.81 -22.27 -20.03
C GLU A 450 -25.78 -21.86 -18.95
N ALA A 451 -25.59 -20.56 -18.67
CA ALA A 451 -24.72 -20.15 -17.56
C ALA A 451 -25.31 -20.51 -16.17
N PRO A 452 -24.51 -21.08 -15.23
CA PRO A 452 -24.97 -21.36 -13.87
C PRO A 452 -25.35 -20.07 -13.14
N LYS A 453 -26.60 -19.99 -12.63
CA LYS A 453 -27.14 -18.77 -12.01
C LYS A 453 -26.90 -18.66 -10.49
N ASP A 454 -26.52 -19.77 -9.84
CA ASP A 454 -26.53 -19.88 -8.37
C ASP A 454 -25.15 -20.18 -7.73
N GLU A 455 -24.04 -20.03 -8.48
CA GLU A 455 -22.70 -20.34 -7.95
C GLU A 455 -21.94 -19.11 -7.44
N ALA A 456 -21.39 -19.21 -6.23
CA ALA A 456 -20.57 -18.17 -5.63
C ALA A 456 -19.13 -18.19 -6.16
N HIS A 457 -18.54 -17.00 -6.32
CA HIS A 457 -17.17 -16.85 -6.80
C HIS A 457 -16.16 -17.58 -5.88
N PRO A 458 -15.09 -18.24 -6.42
CA PRO A 458 -14.12 -18.98 -5.61
C PRO A 458 -13.37 -18.16 -4.55
N LEU A 459 -13.31 -16.84 -4.69
CA LEU A 459 -12.75 -15.94 -3.67
C LEU A 459 -13.62 -15.85 -2.41
N LEU A 460 -14.93 -16.11 -2.52
CA LEU A 460 -15.88 -16.02 -1.40
C LEU A 460 -16.03 -17.37 -0.67
N SER A 461 -15.67 -18.50 -1.30
CA SER A 461 -15.85 -19.83 -0.70
C SER A 461 -14.78 -20.21 0.34
N GLY A 462 -13.74 -19.38 0.53
CA GLY A 462 -12.66 -19.60 1.50
C GLY A 462 -12.90 -19.03 2.91
N SER A 463 -13.93 -18.21 3.13
CA SER A 463 -14.24 -17.67 4.47
C SER A 463 -15.16 -18.63 5.24
N GLY A 464 -14.68 -19.16 6.35
CA GLY A 464 -15.37 -20.16 7.18
C GLY A 464 -16.78 -19.75 7.62
N LYS A 465 -17.64 -20.77 7.72
CA LYS A 465 -19.01 -20.78 8.26
C LYS A 465 -19.23 -19.74 9.38
N GLN A 466 -20.02 -18.72 9.10
CA GLN A 466 -20.82 -18.04 10.12
C GLN A 466 -22.31 -18.30 9.85
N GLN A 467 -22.89 -19.06 10.76
CA GLN A 467 -24.33 -19.15 10.96
C GLN A 467 -24.88 -17.76 11.26
N ASN A 468 -25.90 -17.29 10.54
CA ASN A 468 -27.31 -17.36 10.99
C ASN A 468 -28.22 -16.32 10.33
N ARG A 469 -29.48 -16.77 10.17
CA ARG A 469 -30.75 -16.02 10.24
C ARG A 469 -31.19 -15.21 9.02
N SER A 470 -31.97 -15.93 8.22
CA SER A 470 -33.09 -15.43 7.42
C SER A 470 -34.01 -14.50 8.22
N VAL A 471 -34.21 -13.28 7.73
CA VAL A 471 -35.42 -12.49 7.97
C VAL A 471 -36.05 -12.27 6.60
N GLY A 472 -37.16 -12.98 6.36
CA GLY A 472 -37.96 -12.87 5.16
C GLY A 472 -38.88 -11.65 5.21
N GLY A 473 -39.04 -10.99 4.06
CA GLY A 473 -39.96 -9.88 3.85
C GLY A 473 -40.45 -9.85 2.39
N SER A 474 -41.44 -10.70 2.11
CA SER A 474 -42.59 -10.53 1.21
C SER A 474 -42.44 -9.69 -0.08
N ALA A 475 -42.65 -10.35 -1.23
CA ALA A 475 -43.58 -9.87 -2.25
C ALA A 475 -44.02 -11.03 -3.16
N ASP A 476 -45.16 -11.64 -2.82
CA ASP A 476 -45.91 -12.56 -3.69
C ASP A 476 -46.69 -11.76 -4.75
N LYS A 477 -46.75 -12.28 -5.98
CA LYS A 477 -47.95 -12.22 -6.83
C LYS A 477 -48.10 -13.45 -7.73
N SER A 478 -49.20 -14.17 -7.45
CA SER A 478 -50.12 -14.86 -8.35
C SER A 478 -49.64 -16.11 -9.12
N LEU A 479 -50.28 -17.26 -8.85
CA LEU A 479 -51.46 -17.72 -9.61
C LEU A 479 -52.07 -19.01 -9.02
N LEU A 480 -53.39 -19.10 -9.20
CA LEU A 480 -54.35 -20.11 -8.76
C LEU A 480 -53.97 -21.58 -9.08
N ALA A 481 -54.30 -22.49 -8.16
CA ALA A 481 -55.20 -23.63 -8.45
C ALA A 481 -55.72 -24.32 -7.17
N LYS A 482 -57.00 -24.71 -7.23
CA LYS A 482 -57.85 -25.38 -6.24
C LYS A 482 -57.23 -26.74 -5.82
N SER A 483 -57.44 -27.30 -4.62
CA SER A 483 -58.74 -27.77 -4.14
C SER A 483 -58.64 -28.50 -2.79
N LYS A 484 -59.67 -28.28 -1.95
CA LYS A 484 -60.41 -29.19 -1.04
C LYS A 484 -59.63 -30.24 -0.21
N VAL A 485 -59.62 -30.12 1.12
CA VAL A 485 -60.61 -30.64 2.11
C VAL A 485 -60.02 -31.84 2.84
N GLN A 486 -59.79 -31.73 4.16
CA GLN A 486 -60.62 -32.38 5.21
C GLN A 486 -59.94 -32.14 6.57
N ARG A 487 -60.63 -31.43 7.47
CA ARG A 487 -60.43 -31.59 8.92
C ARG A 487 -61.26 -32.80 9.37
N PRO A 488 -60.88 -33.40 10.51
CA PRO A 488 -61.85 -33.40 11.58
C PRO A 488 -61.30 -32.87 12.91
N SER A 489 -62.28 -32.58 13.73
CA SER A 489 -62.35 -31.83 14.97
C SER A 489 -62.17 -32.65 16.24
N GLY A 490 -61.83 -31.98 17.34
CA GLY A 490 -62.19 -32.33 18.73
C GLY A 490 -61.60 -31.28 19.68
N LYS A 491 -62.28 -30.20 20.08
CA LYS A 491 -63.34 -29.98 21.11
C LYS A 491 -62.96 -30.27 22.57
N ARG A 492 -63.17 -29.20 23.38
CA ARG A 492 -63.53 -29.07 24.83
C ARG A 492 -62.37 -28.80 25.81
N SER A 493 -62.31 -27.63 26.49
CA SER A 493 -63.14 -27.07 27.60
C SER A 493 -62.43 -27.34 28.93
N ALA A 494 -62.42 -26.54 30.01
CA ALA A 494 -62.63 -25.14 30.39
C ALA A 494 -62.30 -25.06 31.91
N ASN A 495 -62.10 -23.86 32.48
CA ASN A 495 -62.04 -23.47 33.91
C ASN A 495 -60.70 -23.76 34.64
N GLY A 496 -60.17 -22.89 35.52
CA GLY A 496 -60.52 -21.55 36.01
C GLY A 496 -59.55 -21.14 37.14
N SER A 497 -59.32 -19.82 37.28
CA SER A 497 -59.16 -18.97 38.51
C SER A 497 -58.39 -19.53 39.74
N THR A 498 -57.51 -18.83 40.48
CA THR A 498 -57.47 -17.44 40.97
C THR A 498 -56.08 -17.07 41.55
N ASP A 499 -55.84 -15.76 41.71
CA ASP A 499 -55.23 -15.07 42.87
C ASP A 499 -54.00 -14.16 42.65
N LEU A 500 -54.01 -13.07 43.43
CA LEU A 500 -53.61 -11.70 43.12
C LEU A 500 -52.51 -11.21 44.08
N ILE A 501 -51.54 -10.44 43.54
CA ILE A 501 -51.03 -9.09 44.01
C ILE A 501 -50.22 -9.04 45.35
N PRO A 502 -49.31 -8.05 45.66
CA PRO A 502 -49.03 -6.75 45.00
C PRO A 502 -47.55 -6.30 44.78
N SER A 503 -47.44 -5.38 43.80
CA SER A 503 -46.77 -4.05 43.79
C SER A 503 -45.38 -3.79 44.41
N LYS A 504 -44.52 -3.12 43.63
CA LYS A 504 -44.11 -1.73 43.88
C LYS A 504 -43.69 -1.02 42.57
N ARG A 505 -44.18 0.22 42.42
CA ARG A 505 -43.95 1.19 41.34
C ARG A 505 -42.79 2.12 41.66
N ASN A 506 -42.17 2.63 40.59
CA ASN A 506 -41.52 3.94 40.38
C ASN A 506 -40.44 4.43 41.34
N THR A 507 -39.27 4.81 40.80
CA THR A 507 -38.97 6.21 40.41
C THR A 507 -37.54 6.35 39.84
N ASP A 508 -37.47 6.96 38.67
CA ASP A 508 -36.47 7.91 38.16
C ASP A 508 -35.01 7.85 38.62
N ARG A 509 -34.11 7.65 37.65
CA ARG A 509 -33.04 8.63 37.36
C ARG A 509 -32.37 8.37 36.01
N ALA A 510 -32.60 9.30 35.08
CA ALA A 510 -31.70 9.57 33.98
C ALA A 510 -30.32 9.92 34.55
N PHE A 511 -29.29 9.18 34.13
CA PHE A 511 -27.90 9.62 34.26
C PHE A 511 -27.24 9.53 32.89
N LEU A 512 -27.07 10.74 32.35
CA LEU A 512 -26.12 11.16 31.33
C LEU A 512 -24.94 10.21 31.16
N THR A 513 -24.82 9.63 29.96
CA THR A 513 -23.53 9.20 29.43
C THR A 513 -22.69 10.44 29.18
N ALA A 514 -21.82 10.76 30.14
CA ALA A 514 -20.76 11.73 29.95
C ALA A 514 -19.84 11.21 28.84
N VAL A 515 -19.87 11.91 27.70
CA VAL A 515 -18.84 11.88 26.69
C VAL A 515 -17.56 12.36 27.37
N ASP A 516 -16.52 11.53 27.37
CA ASP A 516 -15.18 11.89 27.83
C ASP A 516 -14.67 13.07 26.99
N SER A 517 -14.85 14.28 27.50
CA SER A 517 -14.41 15.54 26.91
C SER A 517 -13.03 15.97 27.40
N THR A 518 -12.19 15.02 27.81
CA THR A 518 -10.82 15.31 28.30
C THR A 518 -9.70 14.99 27.30
N ASP A 519 -10.02 14.44 26.13
CA ASP A 519 -9.04 14.17 25.07
C ASP A 519 -8.74 15.39 24.17
N CYS A 520 -9.49 16.50 24.29
CA CYS A 520 -9.36 17.65 23.39
C CYS A 520 -8.21 18.63 23.72
N LEU A 521 -7.50 18.48 24.84
CA LEU A 521 -6.41 19.40 25.24
C LEU A 521 -5.00 18.84 25.01
N CYS A 522 -4.86 17.63 24.44
CA CYS A 522 -3.55 17.01 24.12
C CYS A 522 -3.24 16.96 22.61
N LEU A 523 -4.08 17.54 21.76
CA LEU A 523 -4.01 17.43 20.29
C LEU A 523 -2.87 18.24 19.61
N SER A 524 -2.05 19.01 20.33
CA SER A 524 -0.92 19.74 19.73
C SER A 524 0.44 19.02 19.82
N LEU A 525 0.51 17.81 20.41
CA LEU A 525 1.74 16.99 20.45
C LEU A 525 1.66 15.73 19.58
N SER A 526 0.62 15.57 18.76
CA SER A 526 0.45 14.43 17.86
C SER A 526 1.22 14.53 16.53
N VAL A 527 2.09 15.54 16.37
CA VAL A 527 3.00 15.65 15.22
C VAL A 527 4.39 15.12 15.61
N VAL A 528 4.50 13.81 15.74
CA VAL A 528 5.77 13.06 15.64
C VAL A 528 5.47 11.78 14.84
N PRO A 529 6.32 11.40 13.86
CA PRO A 529 5.94 10.47 12.80
C PRO A 529 5.47 9.11 13.31
N HIS A 530 4.46 8.55 12.64
CA HIS A 530 4.07 7.14 12.69
C HIS A 530 5.19 6.24 12.11
N MET A 531 6.31 6.19 12.81
CA MET A 531 7.41 5.27 12.59
C MET A 531 7.56 4.57 13.94
N VAL A 532 7.53 3.23 13.99
CA VAL A 532 7.67 2.33 15.18
C VAL A 532 6.46 1.43 15.50
N HIS A 533 5.37 1.40 14.72
CA HIS A 533 4.46 0.24 14.79
C HIS A 533 5.09 -1.07 14.28
N THR A 534 6.23 -0.97 13.58
CA THR A 534 6.98 -2.10 12.99
C THR A 534 7.89 -2.84 13.99
N ILE A 535 8.25 -2.26 15.13
CA ILE A 535 9.22 -2.89 16.06
C ILE A 535 8.55 -3.81 17.08
N HIS A 536 7.23 -3.70 17.30
CA HIS A 536 6.54 -4.52 18.30
C HIS A 536 6.04 -5.89 17.84
N SER A 537 6.03 -6.16 16.52
CA SER A 537 5.72 -7.50 15.99
C SER A 537 6.90 -8.49 16.16
N VAL A 538 8.13 -7.98 16.18
CA VAL A 538 9.34 -8.83 16.20
C VAL A 538 9.64 -9.43 17.60
N MET A 539 9.06 -8.89 18.68
CA MET A 539 9.31 -9.39 20.04
C MET A 539 8.27 -10.39 20.58
N SER A 540 7.33 -10.86 19.75
CA SER A 540 6.36 -11.90 20.15
C SER A 540 6.92 -13.34 20.08
N SER A 541 8.08 -13.54 19.46
CA SER A 541 8.63 -14.88 19.20
C SER A 541 9.43 -15.50 20.36
N ARG A 542 9.67 -14.78 21.46
CA ARG A 542 10.46 -15.26 22.62
C ARG A 542 9.82 -14.95 23.98
N GLY A 543 8.50 -15.11 24.10
CA GLY A 543 7.82 -15.12 25.39
C GLY A 543 8.08 -16.43 26.14
N GLN A 544 8.58 -16.33 27.38
CA GLN A 544 8.77 -17.47 28.28
C GLN A 544 7.41 -18.14 28.56
N VAL A 545 7.28 -19.43 28.20
CA VAL A 545 6.06 -20.21 28.42
C VAL A 545 5.81 -20.34 29.92
N VAL A 546 4.63 -19.93 30.39
CA VAL A 546 4.22 -20.09 31.79
C VAL A 546 3.99 -21.57 32.05
N ALA A 547 4.72 -22.15 32.99
CA ALA A 547 4.58 -23.55 33.37
C ALA A 547 3.17 -23.80 33.96
N GLY A 548 2.40 -24.72 33.36
CA GLY A 548 1.12 -25.19 33.90
C GLY A 548 -0.10 -25.08 32.98
N THR A 549 0.01 -24.53 31.76
CA THR A 549 -1.10 -24.55 30.78
C THR A 549 -0.63 -25.05 29.42
N ASP A 550 -1.50 -25.81 28.74
CA ASP A 550 -1.31 -26.47 27.43
C ASP A 550 -1.30 -25.49 26.23
N GLY A 551 -1.32 -24.19 26.48
CA GLY A 551 -1.22 -23.17 25.45
C GLY A 551 -2.46 -23.02 24.55
N SER A 552 -3.59 -23.63 24.89
CA SER A 552 -4.85 -23.56 24.13
C SER A 552 -5.79 -22.42 24.58
N ASP A 553 -5.51 -21.77 25.71
CA ASP A 553 -6.43 -20.83 26.35
C ASP A 553 -6.32 -19.38 25.81
N PHE A 554 -6.97 -19.14 24.67
CA PHE A 554 -6.95 -17.88 23.92
C PHE A 554 -7.44 -16.65 24.72
N GLY A 555 -8.48 -16.83 25.56
CA GLY A 555 -9.07 -15.74 26.32
C GLY A 555 -8.17 -15.20 27.44
N HIS A 556 -7.39 -16.08 28.07
CA HIS A 556 -6.40 -15.68 29.07
C HIS A 556 -5.20 -14.97 28.40
N ARG A 557 -4.73 -15.47 27.25
CA ARG A 557 -3.67 -14.84 26.46
C ARG A 557 -4.03 -13.43 25.99
N GLN A 558 -5.25 -13.21 25.51
CA GLN A 558 -5.67 -11.89 25.03
C GLN A 558 -5.72 -10.86 26.16
N LYS A 559 -6.22 -11.25 27.35
CA LYS A 559 -6.22 -10.38 28.54
C LYS A 559 -4.81 -10.06 29.02
N VAL A 560 -3.92 -11.06 29.06
CA VAL A 560 -2.52 -10.85 29.47
C VAL A 560 -1.78 -10.00 28.43
N ALA A 561 -1.96 -10.26 27.13
CA ALA A 561 -1.33 -9.53 26.03
C ALA A 561 -1.70 -8.04 26.03
N LYS A 562 -2.99 -7.71 26.23
CA LYS A 562 -3.47 -6.32 26.25
C LYS A 562 -2.78 -5.49 27.34
N HIS A 563 -2.54 -6.06 28.53
CA HIS A 563 -1.80 -5.37 29.59
C HIS A 563 -0.32 -5.15 29.26
N TYR A 564 0.32 -6.09 28.55
CA TYR A 564 1.70 -5.94 28.10
C TYR A 564 1.82 -4.87 27.01
N GLU A 565 0.88 -4.84 26.06
CA GLU A 565 0.80 -3.84 25.00
C GLU A 565 0.63 -2.43 25.57
N THR A 566 -0.32 -2.24 26.51
CA THR A 566 -0.50 -0.94 27.18
C THR A 566 0.75 -0.49 27.97
N SER A 567 1.46 -1.41 28.61
CA SER A 567 2.70 -1.10 29.35
C SER A 567 3.83 -0.71 28.41
N VAL A 568 3.94 -1.38 27.26
CA VAL A 568 4.93 -1.11 26.22
C VAL A 568 4.71 0.26 25.59
N GLU A 569 3.48 0.54 25.17
CA GLU A 569 3.13 1.78 24.50
C GLU A 569 3.39 3.00 25.41
N ASN A 570 2.97 2.92 26.67
CA ASN A 570 3.22 4.00 27.64
C ASN A 570 4.70 4.18 27.97
N LYS A 571 5.52 3.12 27.95
CA LYS A 571 6.99 3.25 28.08
C LYS A 571 7.60 3.99 26.91
N TYR A 572 7.14 3.68 25.69
CA TYR A 572 7.63 4.33 24.48
C TYR A 572 7.27 5.82 24.46
N ARG A 573 6.00 6.16 24.72
CA ARG A 573 5.54 7.55 24.80
C ARG A 573 6.28 8.34 25.89
N LEU A 574 6.50 7.73 27.06
CA LEU A 574 7.27 8.36 28.15
C LEU A 574 8.73 8.62 27.76
N LYS A 575 9.38 7.73 26.99
CA LYS A 575 10.75 7.96 26.48
C LYS A 575 10.82 9.17 25.55
N TRP A 576 9.83 9.34 24.67
CA TRP A 576 9.77 10.51 23.79
C TRP A 576 9.56 11.81 24.56
N CYS A 577 8.70 11.83 25.57
CA CYS A 577 8.56 13.00 26.43
C CYS A 577 9.86 13.31 27.21
N ILE A 578 10.64 12.29 27.61
CA ILE A 578 11.96 12.49 28.23
C ILE A 578 12.96 13.06 27.21
N PHE A 579 12.95 12.56 25.97
CA PHE A 579 13.80 13.07 24.89
C PHE A 579 13.49 14.54 24.55
N LEU A 580 12.22 14.91 24.43
CA LEU A 580 11.81 16.31 24.21
C LEU A 580 12.21 17.21 25.38
N HIS A 581 12.10 16.71 26.62
CA HIS A 581 12.57 17.45 27.79
C HIS A 581 14.09 17.66 27.74
N PHE A 582 14.87 16.65 27.36
CA PHE A 582 16.31 16.79 27.16
C PHE A 582 16.67 17.87 26.13
N LEU A 583 15.97 17.93 24.99
CA LEU A 583 16.16 18.96 23.98
C LEU A 583 15.86 20.37 24.52
N LEU A 584 14.76 20.53 25.26
CA LEU A 584 14.42 21.80 25.90
C LEU A 584 15.44 22.19 26.99
N THR A 585 16.01 21.22 27.70
CA THR A 585 17.09 21.47 28.67
C THR A 585 18.37 21.91 27.97
N LEU A 586 18.71 21.35 26.80
CA LEU A 586 19.87 21.80 26.00
C LEU A 586 19.71 23.26 25.57
N LEU A 587 18.52 23.65 25.10
CA LEU A 587 18.21 25.04 24.77
C LEU A 587 18.35 25.97 26.00
N MET A 588 17.87 25.53 27.16
CA MET A 588 18.01 26.28 28.41
C MET A 588 19.49 26.34 28.88
N LEU A 589 20.28 25.30 28.65
CA LEU A 589 21.70 25.25 29.02
C LEU A 589 22.55 26.26 28.24
N VAL A 590 22.21 26.57 26.98
CA VAL A 590 22.87 27.65 26.22
C VAL A 590 22.70 29.01 26.92
N LYS A 591 21.56 29.24 27.55
CA LYS A 591 21.35 30.46 28.36
C LYS A 591 22.12 30.42 29.69
N LEU A 592 22.19 29.25 30.33
CA LEU A 592 22.94 29.09 31.58
C LEU A 592 24.46 29.06 31.37
N SER A 593 24.93 28.69 30.17
CA SER A 593 26.35 28.51 29.89
C SER A 593 27.13 29.81 29.92
N ASP A 594 26.53 30.94 29.56
CA ASP A 594 27.22 32.23 29.65
C ASP A 594 27.60 32.55 31.11
N ASP A 595 26.70 32.28 32.07
CA ASP A 595 26.98 32.45 33.51
C ASP A 595 27.96 31.38 34.05
N ILE A 596 28.04 30.21 33.42
CA ILE A 596 29.01 29.14 33.75
C ILE A 596 30.40 29.47 33.19
N LEU A 597 30.48 29.96 31.95
CA LEU A 597 31.72 30.33 31.27
C LEU A 597 32.33 31.60 31.89
N ASP A 598 31.50 32.58 32.28
CA ASP A 598 31.91 33.73 33.08
C ASP A 598 32.44 33.32 34.46
N ARG A 599 31.85 32.30 35.11
CA ARG A 599 32.36 31.76 36.40
C ARG A 599 33.61 30.88 36.26
N LEU A 600 33.86 30.32 35.08
CA LEU A 600 35.03 29.49 34.79
C LEU A 600 36.21 30.29 34.21
N ASP A 601 36.09 31.63 34.12
CA ASP A 601 37.11 32.54 33.56
C ASP A 601 37.53 32.18 32.11
N ILE A 602 36.63 31.54 31.35
CA ILE A 602 36.88 31.15 29.95
C ILE A 602 36.42 32.28 29.04
N PHE A 603 37.32 33.23 28.76
CA PHE A 603 37.07 34.36 27.86
C PHE A 603 36.86 33.92 26.41
N ILE A 604 35.59 33.82 25.97
CA ILE A 604 35.25 33.80 24.54
C ILE A 604 34.92 35.24 24.14
N LEU A 605 35.92 35.89 23.52
CA LEU A 605 35.99 37.32 23.17
C LEU A 605 35.00 37.81 22.08
N SER A 606 33.92 37.08 21.77
CA SER A 606 33.08 37.38 20.60
C SER A 606 31.56 37.47 20.81
N LEU A 607 31.05 37.41 22.05
CA LEU A 607 29.61 37.59 22.35
C LEU A 607 29.26 38.95 22.98
N GLN A 608 30.06 39.99 22.69
CA GLN A 608 29.99 41.30 23.36
C GLN A 608 28.75 42.16 23.06
N GLU A 609 27.77 41.67 22.26
CA GLU A 609 26.57 42.45 21.90
C GLU A 609 25.24 41.78 22.29
N LEU A 610 25.24 40.58 22.90
CA LEU A 610 24.00 39.89 23.28
C LEU A 610 23.69 40.09 24.76
N TYR A 611 22.77 41.02 25.08
CA TYR A 611 22.25 41.17 26.45
C TYR A 611 21.36 39.97 26.81
N ILE A 612 21.93 38.98 27.52
CA ILE A 612 21.18 37.85 28.06
C ILE A 612 20.77 38.17 29.51
N PRO A 613 19.47 38.09 29.84
CA PRO A 613 19.00 38.35 31.20
C PRO A 613 19.51 37.27 32.16
N LYS A 614 19.94 37.69 33.36
CA LYS A 614 20.51 36.79 34.38
C LYS A 614 19.56 35.62 34.71
N PRO A 615 20.09 34.40 34.83
CA PRO A 615 19.26 33.23 35.07
C PRO A 615 18.59 33.30 36.43
N ARG A 616 17.32 32.89 36.48
CA ARG A 616 16.51 32.91 37.70
C ARG A 616 16.48 31.55 38.37
N LEU A 617 16.14 31.53 39.66
CA LEU A 617 16.13 30.31 40.47
C LEU A 617 15.25 29.18 39.87
N TRP A 618 14.12 29.53 39.25
CA TRP A 618 13.25 28.55 38.61
C TRP A 618 13.90 27.87 37.39
N GLU A 619 14.79 28.54 36.67
CA GLU A 619 15.50 28.01 35.49
C GLU A 619 16.56 26.98 35.92
N TRP A 620 17.24 27.25 37.02
CA TRP A 620 18.17 26.31 37.67
C TRP A 620 17.45 25.09 38.23
N MET A 621 16.32 25.31 38.93
CA MET A 621 15.50 24.20 39.44
C MET A 621 14.97 23.34 38.29
N TRP A 622 14.43 23.95 37.25
CA TRP A 622 13.86 23.23 36.11
C TRP A 622 14.93 22.47 35.30
N SER A 623 16.09 23.07 35.03
CA SER A 623 17.18 22.42 34.28
C SER A 623 17.75 21.20 35.02
N SER A 624 17.86 21.26 36.35
CA SER A 624 18.30 20.11 37.17
C SER A 624 17.32 18.93 37.14
N SER A 625 16.07 19.14 36.71
CA SER A 625 15.05 18.10 36.68
C SER A 625 15.32 17.00 35.64
N ILE A 626 16.22 17.23 34.66
CA ILE A 626 16.66 16.20 33.72
C ILE A 626 17.32 15.00 34.41
N VAL A 627 18.01 15.22 35.54
CA VAL A 627 18.64 14.15 36.32
C VAL A 627 17.59 13.18 36.87
N LEU A 628 16.38 13.68 37.16
CA LEU A 628 15.29 12.87 37.66
C LEU A 628 14.79 11.85 36.60
N SER A 629 14.96 12.14 35.31
CA SER A 629 14.59 11.22 34.22
C SER A 629 15.40 9.92 34.21
N LEU A 630 16.56 9.87 34.88
CA LEU A 630 17.32 8.63 35.10
C LEU A 630 16.53 7.61 35.95
N PHE A 631 15.72 8.07 36.90
CA PHE A 631 14.87 7.19 37.70
C PHE A 631 13.74 6.55 36.87
N ALA A 632 13.21 7.27 35.88
CA ALA A 632 12.24 6.73 34.94
C ALA A 632 12.87 5.62 34.09
N MET A 633 14.04 5.87 33.50
CA MET A 633 14.76 4.87 32.70
C MET A 633 15.14 3.63 33.52
N SER A 634 15.58 3.83 34.76
CA SER A 634 15.89 2.76 35.71
C SER A 634 14.65 1.91 36.07
N SER A 635 13.47 2.53 36.11
CA SER A 635 12.21 1.83 36.40
C SER A 635 11.81 0.85 35.29
N PHE A 636 12.21 1.09 34.04
CA PHE A 636 11.83 0.26 32.89
C PHE A 636 12.50 -1.11 32.86
N LYS A 637 13.74 -1.21 33.36
CA LYS A 637 14.52 -2.46 33.35
C LYS A 637 13.87 -3.54 34.22
N ASN A 638 13.38 -3.18 35.40
CA ASN A 638 12.84 -4.12 36.38
C ASN A 638 11.34 -3.90 36.70
N ASN A 639 10.64 -3.03 35.94
CA ASN A 639 9.26 -2.58 36.22
C ASN A 639 9.05 -2.17 37.70
N ASN A 640 9.96 -1.35 38.22
CA ASN A 640 9.97 -1.02 39.64
C ASN A 640 8.96 0.10 39.94
N MET A 641 7.87 -0.28 40.63
CA MET A 641 6.77 0.61 41.00
C MET A 641 7.19 1.79 41.88
N SER A 642 8.10 1.57 42.83
CA SER A 642 8.52 2.62 43.76
C SER A 642 9.30 3.72 43.04
N ARG A 643 10.10 3.35 42.03
CA ARG A 643 10.89 4.30 41.23
C ARG A 643 10.03 5.12 40.29
N ILE A 644 9.02 4.54 39.63
CA ILE A 644 8.11 5.31 38.76
C ILE A 644 7.21 6.25 39.57
N ARG A 645 6.79 5.85 40.78
CA ARG A 645 6.04 6.71 41.69
C ARG A 645 6.88 7.88 42.19
N PHE A 646 8.13 7.60 42.59
CA PHE A 646 9.08 8.64 42.97
C PHE A 646 9.32 9.61 41.81
N TYR A 647 9.53 9.09 40.60
CA TYR A 647 9.69 9.91 39.40
C TYR A 647 8.49 10.83 39.16
N ALA A 648 7.25 10.31 39.21
CA ALA A 648 6.05 11.13 39.00
C ALA A 648 5.91 12.27 40.03
N ILE A 649 6.21 12.01 41.30
CA ILE A 649 6.21 13.03 42.36
C ILE A 649 7.33 14.04 42.12
N ALA A 650 8.52 13.57 41.72
CA ALA A 650 9.67 14.43 41.48
C ALA A 650 9.45 15.35 40.26
N THR A 651 8.89 14.84 39.15
CA THR A 651 8.53 15.63 37.97
C THR A 651 7.50 16.71 38.30
N PHE A 652 6.52 16.40 39.15
CA PHE A 652 5.55 17.41 39.60
C PHE A 652 6.22 18.55 40.39
N LEU A 653 7.08 18.21 41.37
CA LEU A 653 7.70 19.20 42.26
C LEU A 653 8.84 20.00 41.60
N TRP A 654 9.71 19.33 40.84
CA TRP A 654 10.94 19.92 40.29
C TRP A 654 10.83 20.41 38.85
N SER A 655 9.78 20.01 38.12
CA SER A 655 9.58 20.44 36.73
C SER A 655 8.29 21.26 36.57
N LEU A 656 7.14 20.72 37.00
CA LEU A 656 5.86 21.37 36.80
C LEU A 656 5.68 22.63 37.66
N CYS A 657 6.01 22.58 38.95
CA CYS A 657 5.89 23.74 39.84
C CYS A 657 6.75 24.95 39.41
N PRO A 658 8.03 24.78 39.02
CA PRO A 658 8.84 25.89 38.48
C PRO A 658 8.29 26.48 37.19
N ILE A 659 7.75 25.66 36.27
CA ILE A 659 7.12 26.17 35.04
C ILE A 659 5.85 26.95 35.34
N LEU A 660 4.99 26.45 36.24
CA LEU A 660 3.77 27.15 36.64
C LEU A 660 4.11 28.49 37.31
N TYR A 661 5.15 28.52 38.14
CA TYR A 661 5.67 29.77 38.71
C TYR A 661 6.14 30.73 37.60
N ALA A 662 6.89 30.24 36.61
CA ALA A 662 7.35 31.04 35.49
C ALA A 662 6.18 31.64 34.68
N LEU A 663 5.16 30.83 34.37
CA LEU A 663 3.98 31.29 33.63
C LEU A 663 3.22 32.39 34.39
N VAL A 664 3.00 32.23 35.71
CA VAL A 664 2.36 33.27 36.54
C VAL A 664 3.23 34.52 36.62
N TYR A 665 4.54 34.36 36.75
CA TYR A 665 5.49 35.48 36.80
C TYR A 665 5.42 36.32 35.52
N TYR A 666 5.55 35.69 34.34
CA TYR A 666 5.60 36.40 33.05
C TYR A 666 4.22 36.85 32.56
N PHE A 667 3.13 36.36 33.16
CA PHE A 667 1.76 36.75 32.80
C PHE A 667 1.52 38.26 32.97
N SER A 668 2.03 38.85 34.05
CA SER A 668 1.90 40.30 34.28
C SER A 668 2.60 41.12 33.20
N ASP A 669 3.79 40.70 32.77
CA ASP A 669 4.58 41.40 31.76
C ASP A 669 3.97 41.25 30.36
N ILE A 670 3.37 40.10 30.05
CA ILE A 670 2.64 39.88 28.80
C ILE A 670 1.32 40.64 28.79
N TYR A 671 0.58 40.65 29.89
CA TYR A 671 -0.64 41.43 30.00
C TYR A 671 -0.34 42.91 29.81
N ALA A 672 0.73 43.43 30.43
CA ALA A 672 1.19 44.79 30.20
C ALA A 672 1.62 45.03 28.74
N TYR A 673 2.31 44.08 28.09
CA TYR A 673 2.71 44.19 26.69
C TYR A 673 1.52 44.21 25.73
N VAL A 674 0.53 43.32 25.92
CA VAL A 674 -0.67 43.22 25.09
C VAL A 674 -1.63 44.39 25.34
N ALA A 675 -1.76 44.83 26.59
CA ALA A 675 -2.61 45.97 26.94
C ALA A 675 -2.00 47.32 26.54
N SER A 676 -0.66 47.43 26.55
CA SER A 676 0.07 48.68 26.27
C SER A 676 0.52 48.80 24.81
N ALA A 677 -0.30 48.36 23.85
CA ALA A 677 -0.07 48.55 22.40
C ALA A 677 0.12 50.03 21.97
N ARG A 678 0.15 51.01 22.90
CA ARG A 678 0.38 52.44 22.65
C ARG A 678 1.34 53.18 23.59
N ASP A 679 1.91 52.58 24.63
CA ASP A 679 2.89 53.30 25.49
C ASP A 679 4.20 52.50 25.66
N ILE A 680 5.28 53.10 25.13
CA ILE A 680 6.52 52.44 24.71
C ILE A 680 7.59 52.43 25.83
N SER A 681 7.30 53.01 26.99
CA SER A 681 8.29 53.30 28.05
C SER A 681 8.27 52.34 29.27
N SER A 682 7.31 51.41 29.37
CA SER A 682 7.09 50.61 30.60
C SER A 682 7.64 49.17 30.56
N VAL A 683 8.17 48.69 29.44
CA VAL A 683 8.64 47.30 29.28
C VAL A 683 10.15 47.20 29.53
N LYS A 684 10.54 46.51 30.61
CA LYS A 684 11.89 46.55 31.19
C LYS A 684 13.00 45.85 30.39
N GLU A 685 12.73 44.86 29.55
CA GLU A 685 13.79 44.10 28.82
C GLU A 685 13.32 43.64 27.42
N ARG A 686 14.09 43.98 26.37
CA ARG A 686 13.81 43.62 24.97
C ARG A 686 14.94 42.78 24.38
N TRP A 687 14.59 41.80 23.55
CA TRP A 687 15.53 41.02 22.72
C TRP A 687 15.00 41.02 21.29
N MET A 688 15.79 41.55 20.34
CA MET A 688 15.41 41.69 18.91
C MET A 688 14.03 42.34 18.68
N GLY A 689 13.65 43.32 19.50
CA GLY A 689 12.36 44.02 19.39
C GLY A 689 11.15 43.29 19.97
N LEU A 690 11.28 42.02 20.37
CA LEU A 690 10.28 41.30 21.15
C LEU A 690 10.53 41.46 22.66
N SER A 691 9.46 41.40 23.46
CA SER A 691 9.62 41.33 24.91
C SER A 691 10.17 39.96 25.29
N VAL A 692 11.20 39.95 26.14
CA VAL A 692 11.83 38.74 26.66
C VAL A 692 10.79 37.82 27.34
N ALA A 693 9.77 38.42 27.96
CA ALA A 693 8.66 37.72 28.60
C ALA A 693 7.85 36.84 27.64
N ILE A 694 7.63 37.27 26.38
CA ILE A 694 6.87 36.49 25.38
C ILE A 694 7.62 35.22 25.00
N ILE A 695 8.93 35.33 24.78
CA ILE A 695 9.78 34.19 24.40
C ILE A 695 9.78 33.15 25.52
N TRP A 696 9.95 33.58 26.77
CA TRP A 696 9.95 32.67 27.92
C TRP A 696 8.58 32.10 28.25
N TYR A 697 7.51 32.82 27.96
CA TYR A 697 6.16 32.30 28.12
C TYR A 697 5.82 31.26 27.05
N ALA A 698 6.23 31.48 25.79
CA ALA A 698 6.11 30.48 24.74
C ALA A 698 6.89 29.20 25.09
N PHE A 699 8.14 29.36 25.56
CA PHE A 699 8.94 28.25 26.09
C PHE A 699 8.23 27.55 27.27
N GLY A 700 7.68 28.32 28.21
CA GLY A 700 6.96 27.80 29.37
C GLY A 700 5.72 26.98 28.99
N VAL A 701 4.98 27.38 27.96
CA VAL A 701 3.82 26.64 27.44
C VAL A 701 4.24 25.31 26.80
N VAL A 702 5.29 25.31 25.97
CA VAL A 702 5.83 24.08 25.35
C VAL A 702 6.37 23.13 26.43
N ALA A 703 7.13 23.66 27.39
CA ALA A 703 7.67 22.88 28.49
C ALA A 703 6.54 22.31 29.39
N LEU A 704 5.49 23.10 29.66
CA LEU A 704 4.30 22.65 30.40
C LEU A 704 3.66 21.45 29.72
N GLN A 705 3.51 21.49 28.40
CA GLN A 705 2.90 20.41 27.63
C GLN A 705 3.71 19.10 27.70
N VAL A 706 5.03 19.19 27.57
CA VAL A 706 5.94 18.04 27.68
C VAL A 706 5.84 17.42 29.08
N HIS A 707 5.82 18.24 30.14
CA HIS A 707 5.78 17.77 31.52
C HIS A 707 4.43 17.19 31.94
N ILE A 708 3.32 17.73 31.42
CA ILE A 708 1.99 17.11 31.55
C ILE A 708 1.99 15.72 30.90
N GLY A 709 2.57 15.59 29.71
CA GLY A 709 2.75 14.30 29.03
C GLY A 709 3.58 13.31 29.86
N GLN A 710 4.71 13.74 30.41
CA GLN A 710 5.56 12.90 31.28
C GLN A 710 4.79 12.39 32.50
N LEU A 711 4.04 13.27 33.18
CA LEU A 711 3.26 12.92 34.36
C LEU A 711 2.13 11.95 34.01
N PHE A 712 1.39 12.23 32.93
CA PHE A 712 0.28 11.40 32.47
C PHE A 712 0.73 9.97 32.15
N PHE A 713 1.78 9.81 31.35
CA PHE A 713 2.28 8.47 30.99
C PHE A 713 2.93 7.75 32.17
N ALA A 714 3.61 8.46 33.08
CA ALA A 714 4.15 7.87 34.29
C ALA A 714 3.03 7.33 35.22
N ILE A 715 1.93 8.08 35.38
CA ILE A 715 0.77 7.66 36.17
C ILE A 715 0.06 6.47 35.51
N LYS A 716 -0.17 6.50 34.19
CA LYS A 716 -0.76 5.35 33.48
C LYS A 716 0.11 4.09 33.61
N LEU A 717 1.43 4.23 33.53
CA LEU A 717 2.36 3.12 33.71
C LEU A 717 2.32 2.58 35.15
N TRP A 718 2.21 3.46 36.14
CA TRP A 718 2.03 3.08 37.55
C TRP A 718 0.73 2.28 37.76
N PHE A 719 -0.40 2.73 37.20
CA PHE A 719 -1.67 1.99 37.26
C PHE A 719 -1.58 0.62 36.57
N ALA A 720 -0.98 0.57 35.37
CA ALA A 720 -0.82 -0.68 34.62
C ALA A 720 0.00 -1.72 35.39
N TRP A 721 1.08 -1.30 36.06
CA TRP A 721 1.89 -2.20 36.89
C TRP A 721 1.19 -2.59 38.21
N ASN A 722 0.24 -1.78 38.70
CA ASN A 722 -0.41 -2.01 39.99
C ASN A 722 -1.47 -3.11 39.85
N ILE A 723 -2.22 -3.07 38.74
CA ILE A 723 -3.17 -4.13 38.34
C ILE A 723 -2.43 -5.47 38.25
N LYS A 724 -1.21 -5.50 37.68
CA LYS A 724 -0.38 -6.72 37.62
C LYS A 724 0.01 -7.28 38.99
N LYS A 725 0.27 -6.41 39.98
CA LYS A 725 0.62 -6.86 41.34
C LYS A 725 -0.58 -7.43 42.09
N VAL A 726 -1.77 -6.89 41.83
CA VAL A 726 -3.04 -7.39 42.40
C VAL A 726 -3.42 -8.73 41.78
N THR A 727 -3.33 -8.88 40.45
CA THR A 727 -3.63 -10.16 39.78
C THR A 727 -2.64 -11.26 40.14
N LYS A 728 -1.36 -10.94 40.37
CA LYS A 728 -0.34 -11.89 40.85
C LYS A 728 -0.46 -12.26 42.34
N LYS A 729 -1.30 -11.54 43.11
CA LYS A 729 -1.63 -11.90 44.52
C LYS A 729 -2.95 -12.67 44.64
N ALA A 730 -3.81 -12.58 43.62
CA ALA A 730 -5.11 -13.25 43.57
C ALA A 730 -5.05 -14.64 42.94
N ASN A 731 -4.03 -14.89 42.10
CA ASN A 731 -3.57 -16.23 41.69
C ASN A 731 -2.43 -16.68 42.60
#